data_AF-A0A9P7KH92-F1
#
_entry.id   AF-A0A9P7KH92-F1
#
_cell.length_a   1.000
_cell.length_b   1.000
_cell.length_c   1.000
_cell.angle_alpha   90.00
_cell.angle_beta   90.00
_cell.angle_gamma   90.00
#
_symmetry.space_group_name_H-M   'P 1'
#
loop_
_entity.id
_entity.type
_entity.pdbx_description
1 polymer ?
#
loop_
_entity_poly.entity_id
_entity_poly.type
_entity_poly.pdbx_seq_one_letter_code
_entity_poly.pdbx_strand_id
1 'polypeptide(L)'
;MASRKRPFSEDEDAATTKKRALTGPNGSPRVNVPADEVEPGEGDNLELFRKEAIFRRMKHYSREHQRSQSRIAELERRKHTCEAGLATMAACWNQLVKTIRLLLNTEDLPEVADEMFDFTAHIRGSNKLDYVKTLEDNMSATQSLVDRLAKAGGNAQAHLTNGRALAERQKATTECISLQSQMDLMRVELQDTVQQKKEYHDLLAQAENRLLRLQSPTVLATQTQGAEKRPEYAEASTEEPQRKPSSPAGSKSPAQPNGLYDPTEMDTLRDQVAVRETKIIELEREVAVIRDEKALLEADLQLLSYDKISENPHYKTLLDHASTLQTSLTDSRAQTARLSEELNLLRGSRKDWEDGVNATANQSNQELKTMLNKRDSENSRLREQRDQQIAELNERKQQDSIKMTSLREVQKLAESRSERISALESEVGRCKSQLAAHAGHEELMTFFMNGNIEQAQFFESLQQRAASAEKRATLLEELLSKYQADRPEVANHLKAEMDALQALAQAQAELKKYKSIYGDTSSLPPDVSTLSEQLQQKEEELQRLRLLDIQHSQAETTLYAEIDKLSVAWESLDKQVKDKVFDLSGLEAQVKRAASDKAKSENKFYAAMRDKDAIEAERLKLSRDVEKQNKVVERLVDTEKNLAAQLFPKGTLEKELATLKHINHQYKGRADTLAEEFNHTKSQVGAARQLTEQMRAAFSDLAKTYSNKTAELRKLEDGLIRAKKELELKKQREASAPQVDSDEGSGLMFVIA
;
A
#
# COMPACT_ATOMS: atom_id res chain seq x y z
N MET A 1 19.06 52.75 6.35
CA MET A 1 17.99 53.22 7.27
C MET A 1 16.66 52.98 6.56
N ALA A 2 15.60 52.38 7.11
CA ALA A 2 15.20 52.21 8.49
C ALA A 2 14.54 50.83 8.71
N SER A 3 14.92 50.16 9.81
CA SER A 3 14.23 48.99 10.33
C SER A 3 12.95 49.45 11.05
N ARG A 4 11.81 48.82 10.79
CA ARG A 4 10.63 48.95 11.66
C ARG A 4 10.10 47.57 12.01
N LYS A 5 10.67 47.02 13.09
CA LYS A 5 10.02 46.01 13.93
C LYS A 5 8.68 46.56 14.38
N ARG A 6 7.60 45.78 14.28
CA ARG A 6 6.37 46.05 15.04
C ARG A 6 6.47 45.35 16.39
N PRO A 7 6.13 46.04 17.50
CA PRO A 7 6.14 45.48 18.84
C PRO A 7 4.85 44.69 19.08
N PHE A 8 4.95 43.55 19.76
CA PHE A 8 3.80 42.86 20.31
C PHE A 8 3.74 43.21 21.80
N SER A 9 2.59 43.72 22.22
CA SER A 9 2.26 44.29 23.53
C SER A 9 2.21 43.25 24.65
N GLU A 10 2.75 43.61 25.82
CA GLU A 10 2.53 42.96 27.11
C GLU A 10 1.22 43.47 27.77
N ASP A 11 0.72 42.60 28.66
CA ASP A 11 -0.23 42.77 29.78
C ASP A 11 -1.75 42.83 29.49
N GLU A 12 -2.46 41.74 29.82
CA GLU A 12 -3.12 41.60 31.14
C GLU A 12 -3.74 40.19 31.33
N ASP A 13 -3.24 39.53 32.39
CA ASP A 13 -3.87 38.60 33.32
C ASP A 13 -5.16 37.81 32.96
N ALA A 14 -5.02 36.48 32.95
CA ALA A 14 -6.01 35.56 33.55
C ALA A 14 -5.38 34.22 33.95
N ALA A 15 -4.83 34.18 35.17
CA ALA A 15 -4.83 33.06 36.10
C ALA A 15 -4.50 31.63 35.56
N THR A 16 -3.21 31.29 35.50
CA THR A 16 -2.80 29.89 35.70
C THR A 16 -3.01 29.53 37.16
N THR A 17 -4.07 28.78 37.45
CA THR A 17 -4.34 28.19 38.77
C THR A 17 -3.16 27.34 39.21
N LYS A 18 -2.45 27.84 40.23
CA LYS A 18 -1.38 27.15 40.95
C LYS A 18 -1.90 25.80 41.46
N LYS A 19 -1.23 24.70 41.11
CA LYS A 19 -1.45 23.41 41.77
C LYS A 19 -1.10 23.56 43.26
N ARG A 20 -2.10 23.43 44.14
CA ARG A 20 -1.93 23.45 45.59
C ARG A 20 -1.23 22.16 46.01
N ALA A 21 0.03 22.24 46.42
CA ALA A 21 0.66 21.19 47.21
C ALA A 21 0.09 21.27 48.64
N LEU A 22 -0.60 20.22 49.08
CA LEU A 22 -1.04 20.09 50.47
C LEU A 22 0.09 19.47 51.30
N THR A 23 0.61 20.24 52.25
CA THR A 23 1.57 19.81 53.27
C THR A 23 0.84 19.14 54.43
N GLY A 24 1.23 17.91 54.77
CA GLY A 24 0.86 17.29 56.05
C GLY A 24 1.66 17.87 57.22
N PRO A 25 1.24 17.62 58.47
CA PRO A 25 1.73 18.32 59.68
C PRO A 25 3.23 18.20 59.99
N ASN A 26 4.01 17.36 59.27
CA ASN A 26 5.46 17.23 59.45
C ASN A 26 6.31 17.50 58.18
N GLY A 27 5.77 18.18 57.16
CA GLY A 27 6.61 18.88 56.17
C GLY A 27 7.54 18.06 55.25
N SER A 28 7.31 16.76 55.00
CA SER A 28 8.01 16.00 53.94
C SER A 28 7.09 15.66 52.76
N PRO A 29 7.57 15.71 51.49
CA PRO A 29 6.74 15.41 50.31
C PRO A 29 6.53 13.89 50.17
N ARG A 30 5.27 13.45 50.07
CA ARG A 30 4.92 12.07 49.69
C ARG A 30 4.42 12.02 48.24
N VAL A 31 5.09 11.22 47.41
CA VAL A 31 4.59 10.71 46.13
C VAL A 31 3.98 9.34 46.38
N ASN A 32 2.86 9.05 45.72
CA ASN A 32 2.01 7.85 45.75
C ASN A 32 1.02 7.72 46.92
N VAL A 33 -0.24 8.04 46.63
CA VAL A 33 -1.41 7.36 47.19
C VAL A 33 -2.27 6.92 45.99
N PRO A 34 -2.73 5.65 45.92
CA PRO A 34 -3.65 5.19 44.88
C PRO A 34 -5.00 5.87 45.10
N ALA A 35 -5.51 6.52 44.07
CA ALA A 35 -6.85 7.10 44.06
C ALA A 35 -7.85 6.03 43.63
N ASP A 36 -8.21 5.15 44.54
CA ASP A 36 -9.49 4.44 44.49
C ASP A 36 -10.25 4.83 45.75
N GLU A 37 -11.51 5.25 45.59
CA GLU A 37 -12.45 5.74 46.61
C GLU A 37 -12.42 7.26 46.94
N VAL A 38 -12.52 8.12 45.92
CA VAL A 38 -13.16 9.43 46.09
C VAL A 38 -14.31 9.51 45.10
N GLU A 39 -15.55 9.53 45.60
CA GLU A 39 -16.73 9.83 44.78
C GLU A 39 -16.50 11.16 44.01
N PRO A 40 -16.80 11.23 42.70
CA PRO A 40 -16.52 12.41 41.91
C PRO A 40 -17.34 13.60 42.44
N GLY A 41 -16.67 14.57 43.05
CA GLY A 41 -17.30 15.79 43.54
C GLY A 41 -17.84 16.63 42.38
N GLU A 42 -18.79 17.55 42.64
CA GLU A 42 -19.36 18.46 41.63
C GLU A 42 -18.30 19.24 40.82
N GLY A 43 -17.11 19.44 41.39
CA GLY A 43 -15.94 20.02 40.69
C GLY A 43 -15.41 19.16 39.54
N ASP A 44 -15.42 17.83 39.67
CA ASP A 44 -14.97 16.91 38.61
C ASP A 44 -15.96 16.90 37.44
N ASN A 45 -17.25 16.99 37.72
CA ASN A 45 -18.29 17.14 36.70
C ASN A 45 -18.16 18.47 35.95
N LEU A 46 -17.83 19.56 36.65
CA LEU A 46 -17.55 20.86 36.03
C LEU A 46 -16.26 20.84 35.19
N GLU A 47 -15.21 20.15 35.65
CA GLU A 47 -13.99 19.96 34.87
C GLU A 47 -14.20 19.09 33.63
N LEU A 48 -14.98 18.01 33.74
CA LEU A 48 -15.38 17.18 32.61
C LEU A 48 -16.17 18.00 31.59
N PHE A 49 -17.13 18.83 32.04
CA PHE A 49 -17.89 19.72 31.18
C PHE A 49 -17.00 20.75 30.47
N ARG A 50 -16.02 21.34 31.18
CA ARG A 50 -15.03 22.26 30.59
C ARG A 50 -14.14 21.57 29.56
N LYS A 51 -13.63 20.37 29.88
CA LYS A 51 -12.84 19.53 28.95
C LYS A 51 -13.66 19.17 27.71
N GLU A 52 -14.93 18.81 27.88
CA GLU A 52 -15.83 18.49 26.79
C GLU A 52 -16.17 19.72 25.93
N ALA A 53 -16.39 20.89 26.54
CA ALA A 53 -16.61 22.15 25.82
C ALA A 53 -15.37 22.55 24.99
N ILE A 54 -14.16 22.42 25.56
CA ILE A 54 -12.90 22.63 24.85
C ILE A 54 -12.76 21.63 23.70
N PHE A 55 -13.07 20.35 23.92
CA PHE A 55 -13.03 19.32 22.89
C PHE A 55 -14.01 19.60 21.74
N ARG A 56 -15.25 20.04 22.05
CA ARG A 56 -16.24 20.47 21.05
C ARG A 56 -15.74 21.67 20.25
N ARG A 57 -15.11 22.66 20.90
CA ARG A 57 -14.52 23.83 20.23
C ARG A 57 -13.31 23.46 19.38
N MET A 58 -12.46 22.55 19.84
CA MET A 58 -11.32 22.03 19.08
C MET A 58 -11.78 21.23 17.86
N LYS A 59 -12.86 20.45 17.98
CA LYS A 59 -13.49 19.75 16.86
C LYS A 59 -14.13 20.71 15.85
N HIS A 60 -14.69 21.83 16.32
CA HIS A 60 -15.15 22.92 15.46
C HIS A 60 -13.99 23.55 14.67
N TYR A 61 -12.90 23.92 15.33
CA TYR A 61 -11.71 24.46 14.65
C TYR A 61 -11.06 23.46 13.70
N SER A 62 -11.04 22.17 14.04
CA SER A 62 -10.59 21.12 13.12
C SER A 62 -11.45 21.07 11.84
N ARG A 63 -12.78 21.18 11.98
CA ARG A 63 -13.70 21.24 10.83
C ARG A 63 -13.53 22.53 10.02
N GLU A 64 -13.36 23.68 10.67
CA GLU A 64 -13.08 24.95 9.98
C GLU A 64 -11.73 24.93 9.28
N HIS A 65 -10.71 24.35 9.89
CA HIS A 65 -9.41 24.16 9.28
C HIS A 65 -9.52 23.28 8.03
N GLN A 66 -10.23 22.15 8.12
CA GLN A 66 -10.48 21.28 6.98
C GLN A 66 -11.25 21.99 5.85
N ARG A 67 -12.25 22.81 6.19
CA ARG A 67 -12.98 23.66 5.21
C ARG A 67 -12.06 24.69 4.56
N SER A 68 -11.20 25.34 5.35
CA SER A 68 -10.23 26.32 4.84
C SER A 68 -9.19 25.67 3.91
N GLN A 69 -8.68 24.49 4.25
CA GLN A 69 -7.79 23.70 3.40
C GLN A 69 -8.48 23.29 2.10
N SER A 70 -9.73 22.83 2.17
CA SER A 70 -10.52 22.49 0.98
C SER A 70 -10.70 23.72 0.07
N ARG A 71 -10.92 24.90 0.66
CA ARG A 71 -11.03 26.16 -0.09
C ARG A 71 -9.70 26.60 -0.71
N ILE A 72 -8.59 26.40 0.01
CA ILE A 72 -7.24 26.68 -0.52
C ILE A 72 -6.95 25.76 -1.71
N ALA A 73 -7.19 24.46 -1.58
CA ALA A 73 -7.01 23.50 -2.67
C ALA A 73 -7.87 23.84 -3.90
N GLU A 74 -9.12 24.29 -3.70
CA GLU A 74 -9.98 24.75 -4.78
C GLU A 74 -9.44 26.01 -5.47
N LEU A 75 -8.96 27.00 -4.69
CA LEU A 75 -8.36 28.22 -5.23
C LEU A 75 -7.05 27.94 -5.97
N GLU A 76 -6.24 27.01 -5.46
CA GLU A 76 -5.03 26.53 -6.11
C GLU A 76 -5.36 25.83 -7.43
N ARG A 77 -6.37 24.96 -7.47
CA ARG A 77 -6.80 24.32 -8.72
C ARG A 77 -7.24 25.34 -9.78
N ARG A 78 -8.01 26.36 -9.37
CA ARG A 78 -8.42 27.45 -10.27
C ARG A 78 -7.21 28.26 -10.75
N LYS A 79 -6.26 28.56 -9.86
CA LYS A 79 -5.00 29.23 -10.21
C LYS A 79 -4.21 28.45 -11.26
N HIS A 80 -3.97 27.15 -11.04
CA HIS A 80 -3.26 26.29 -12.00
C HIS A 80 -3.96 26.23 -13.37
N THR A 81 -5.30 26.20 -13.38
CA THR A 81 -6.08 26.21 -14.63
C THR A 81 -5.88 27.52 -15.40
N CYS A 82 -5.89 28.67 -14.71
CA CYS A 82 -5.61 29.96 -15.33
C CYS A 82 -4.16 30.09 -15.79
N GLU A 83 -3.19 29.62 -15.01
CA GLU A 83 -1.76 29.63 -15.37
C GLU A 83 -1.50 28.76 -16.61
N ALA A 84 -2.11 27.57 -16.68
CA ALA A 84 -2.05 26.73 -17.87
C ALA A 84 -2.67 27.42 -19.10
N GLY A 85 -3.84 28.04 -18.95
CA GLY A 85 -4.46 28.83 -20.01
C GLY A 85 -3.56 29.95 -20.52
N LEU A 86 -2.91 30.69 -19.62
CA LEU A 86 -2.01 31.79 -20.00
C LEU A 86 -0.71 31.31 -20.64
N ALA A 87 -0.16 30.17 -20.20
CA ALA A 87 0.98 29.54 -20.84
C ALA A 87 0.65 29.08 -22.28
N THR A 88 -0.55 28.53 -22.51
CA THR A 88 -0.98 28.17 -23.87
C THR A 88 -1.14 29.39 -24.77
N MET A 89 -1.71 30.49 -24.25
CA MET A 89 -1.81 31.75 -24.99
C MET A 89 -0.43 32.34 -25.30
N ALA A 90 0.51 32.29 -24.35
CA ALA A 90 1.91 32.69 -24.54
C ALA A 90 2.58 31.90 -25.68
N ALA A 91 2.40 30.58 -25.69
CA ALA A 91 2.97 29.70 -26.70
C ALA A 91 2.41 30.00 -28.11
N CYS A 92 1.08 30.16 -28.22
CA CYS A 92 0.42 30.53 -29.48
C CYS A 92 0.91 31.89 -29.99
N TRP A 93 1.07 32.87 -29.09
CA TRP A 93 1.57 34.19 -29.45
C TRP A 93 3.03 34.16 -29.93
N ASN A 94 3.88 33.43 -29.21
CA ASN A 94 5.28 33.22 -29.60
C ASN A 94 5.41 32.53 -30.96
N GLN A 95 4.56 31.55 -31.24
CA GLN A 95 4.53 30.89 -32.55
C GLN A 95 4.15 31.87 -33.66
N LEU A 96 3.15 32.73 -33.44
CA LEU A 96 2.73 33.75 -34.41
C LEU A 96 3.84 34.77 -34.67
N VAL A 97 4.50 35.28 -33.62
CA VAL A 97 5.63 36.21 -33.75
C VAL A 97 6.81 35.57 -34.48
N LYS A 98 7.20 34.33 -34.12
CA LYS A 98 8.28 33.60 -34.81
C LYS A 98 7.97 33.37 -36.30
N THR A 99 6.71 33.08 -36.63
CA THR A 99 6.28 32.90 -38.02
C THR A 99 6.38 34.21 -38.80
N ILE A 100 5.99 35.34 -38.19
CA ILE A 100 6.13 36.68 -38.81
C ILE A 100 7.61 37.04 -39.01
N ARG A 101 8.48 36.77 -38.03
CA ARG A 101 9.93 37.03 -38.16
C ARG A 101 10.59 36.16 -39.23
N LEU A 102 10.11 34.94 -39.44
CA LEU A 102 10.58 34.05 -40.51
C LEU A 102 10.25 34.58 -41.92
N LEU A 103 9.21 35.40 -42.05
CA LEU A 103 8.77 35.99 -43.32
C LEU A 103 9.46 37.34 -43.62
N LEU A 104 10.18 37.92 -42.65
CA LEU A 104 10.91 39.18 -42.76
C LEU A 104 12.42 38.91 -42.82
N ASN A 105 13.15 39.63 -43.68
CA ASN A 105 14.61 39.48 -43.77
C ASN A 105 15.31 39.99 -42.51
N THR A 106 16.33 39.26 -42.07
CA THR A 106 16.96 39.33 -40.73
C THR A 106 17.76 40.60 -40.42
N GLU A 107 17.99 41.47 -41.40
CA GLU A 107 18.86 42.65 -41.20
C GLU A 107 18.14 43.87 -40.58
N ASP A 108 16.80 43.89 -40.53
CA ASP A 108 16.03 45.07 -40.07
C ASP A 108 15.12 44.81 -38.84
N LEU A 109 15.32 43.72 -38.09
CA LEU A 109 14.46 43.41 -36.94
C LEU A 109 14.98 44.02 -35.62
N PRO A 110 14.11 44.68 -34.84
CA PRO A 110 14.47 45.08 -33.48
C PRO A 110 14.71 43.85 -32.60
N GLU A 111 15.75 43.89 -31.76
CA GLU A 111 15.99 42.90 -30.70
C GLU A 111 14.83 42.94 -29.70
N VAL A 112 13.86 42.05 -29.88
CA VAL A 112 12.82 41.83 -28.89
C VAL A 112 13.26 40.65 -28.04
N ALA A 113 13.55 40.93 -26.77
CA ALA A 113 13.97 39.93 -25.79
C ALA A 113 12.98 38.76 -25.72
N ASP A 114 13.50 37.53 -25.71
CA ASP A 114 12.70 36.29 -25.63
C ASP A 114 11.83 36.22 -24.36
N GLU A 115 12.19 36.98 -23.31
CA GLU A 115 11.47 37.06 -22.03
C GLU A 115 10.20 37.91 -22.08
N MET A 116 10.02 38.73 -23.12
CA MET A 116 8.90 39.69 -23.22
C MET A 116 7.54 38.97 -23.34
N PHE A 117 7.53 37.71 -23.80
CA PHE A 117 6.33 36.93 -24.11
C PHE A 117 6.00 35.83 -23.09
N ASP A 118 6.71 35.75 -21.96
CA ASP A 118 6.37 34.82 -20.87
C ASP A 118 5.40 35.46 -19.86
N PHE A 119 4.10 35.33 -20.14
CA PHE A 119 3.03 35.81 -19.26
C PHE A 119 3.01 35.10 -17.90
N THR A 120 3.58 33.89 -17.81
CA THR A 120 3.57 33.03 -16.62
C THR A 120 4.58 33.50 -15.56
N ALA A 121 5.73 34.03 -15.99
CA ALA A 121 6.75 34.60 -15.11
C ALA A 121 6.22 35.85 -14.36
N HIS A 122 5.44 36.68 -15.04
CA HIS A 122 4.95 37.97 -14.52
C HIS A 122 3.80 37.82 -13.51
N ILE A 123 3.03 36.74 -13.59
CA ILE A 123 1.93 36.44 -12.64
C ILE A 123 2.45 35.87 -11.32
N ARG A 124 3.63 35.23 -11.37
CA ARG A 124 4.30 34.68 -10.19
C ARG A 124 4.95 35.77 -9.33
N GLY A 125 5.24 36.94 -9.92
CA GLY A 125 5.67 38.15 -9.22
C GLY A 125 4.49 38.91 -8.61
N SER A 126 4.63 39.36 -7.36
CA SER A 126 3.55 39.98 -6.55
C SER A 126 3.01 41.35 -7.05
N ASN A 127 3.37 41.80 -8.25
CA ASN A 127 3.03 43.14 -8.75
C ASN A 127 1.99 43.09 -9.87
N LYS A 128 0.70 43.23 -9.51
CA LYS A 128 -0.43 43.40 -10.44
C LYS A 128 -0.27 44.55 -11.46
N LEU A 129 0.61 45.52 -11.19
CA LEU A 129 0.77 46.75 -11.98
C LEU A 129 1.71 46.61 -13.19
N ASP A 130 2.53 45.57 -13.25
CA ASP A 130 3.50 45.40 -14.35
C ASP A 130 2.94 44.60 -15.55
N TYR A 131 1.88 43.81 -15.33
CA TYR A 131 1.28 42.96 -16.38
C TYR A 131 0.58 43.73 -17.51
N VAL A 132 -0.11 44.83 -17.19
CA VAL A 132 -0.83 45.62 -18.21
C VAL A 132 0.15 46.34 -19.12
N LYS A 133 1.23 46.89 -18.55
CA LYS A 133 2.29 47.57 -19.31
C LYS A 133 3.02 46.61 -20.24
N THR A 134 3.37 45.41 -19.77
CA THR A 134 4.02 44.41 -20.62
C THR A 134 3.09 43.91 -21.73
N LEU A 135 1.78 43.86 -21.49
CA LEU A 135 0.79 43.56 -22.54
C LEU A 135 0.71 44.68 -23.59
N GLU A 136 0.74 45.95 -23.18
CA GLU A 136 0.77 47.12 -24.07
C GLU A 136 2.07 47.17 -24.89
N ASP A 137 3.22 46.89 -24.28
CA ASP A 137 4.52 46.80 -24.94
C ASP A 137 4.54 45.65 -25.96
N ASN A 138 3.99 44.49 -25.59
CA ASN A 138 3.82 43.36 -26.51
C ASN A 138 2.88 43.67 -27.68
N MET A 139 1.77 44.35 -27.40
CA MET A 139 0.81 44.75 -28.42
C MET A 139 1.43 45.72 -29.41
N SER A 140 2.15 46.74 -28.94
CA SER A 140 2.83 47.72 -29.79
C SER A 140 3.97 47.10 -30.61
N ALA A 141 4.76 46.19 -30.01
CA ALA A 141 5.79 45.44 -30.73
C ALA A 141 5.21 44.53 -31.82
N THR A 142 4.09 43.86 -31.53
CA THR A 142 3.41 42.98 -32.49
C THR A 142 2.75 43.79 -33.61
N GLN A 143 2.11 44.92 -33.31
CA GLN A 143 1.58 45.86 -34.31
C GLN A 143 2.68 46.37 -35.25
N SER A 144 3.84 46.76 -34.70
CA SER A 144 4.99 47.22 -35.48
C SER A 144 5.55 46.14 -36.42
N LEU A 145 5.54 44.87 -36.00
CA LEU A 145 5.95 43.74 -36.85
C LEU A 145 4.94 43.48 -37.98
N VAL A 146 3.65 43.55 -37.69
CA VAL A 146 2.58 43.35 -38.68
C VAL A 146 2.53 44.49 -39.70
N ASP A 147 2.66 45.74 -39.27
CA ASP A 147 2.72 46.91 -40.16
C ASP A 147 3.92 46.84 -41.12
N ARG A 148 5.06 46.31 -40.64
CA ARG A 148 6.26 46.11 -41.47
C ARG A 148 6.10 44.95 -42.43
N LEU A 149 5.47 43.84 -42.00
CA LEU A 149 5.11 42.73 -42.89
C LEU A 149 4.20 43.20 -44.03
N ALA A 150 3.19 44.01 -43.71
CA ALA A 150 2.28 44.57 -44.71
C ALA A 150 3.01 45.50 -45.72
N LYS A 151 3.99 46.28 -45.25
CA LYS A 151 4.83 47.16 -46.10
C LYS A 151 5.85 46.38 -46.94
N ALA A 152 6.36 45.25 -46.45
CA ALA A 152 7.33 44.39 -47.14
C ALA A 152 6.71 43.42 -48.14
N GLY A 153 5.39 43.49 -48.38
CA GLY A 153 4.61 42.54 -49.19
C GLY A 153 5.11 42.26 -50.62
N GLY A 154 5.99 43.12 -51.19
CA GLY A 154 6.65 42.86 -52.47
C GLY A 154 7.79 41.81 -52.40
N ASN A 155 8.48 41.69 -51.27
CA ASN A 155 9.59 40.74 -51.08
C ASN A 155 9.16 39.39 -50.49
N ALA A 156 7.95 39.31 -49.92
CA ALA A 156 7.41 38.08 -49.34
C ALA A 156 7.18 36.96 -50.39
N GLN A 157 6.92 37.32 -51.66
CA GLN A 157 6.77 36.36 -52.75
C GLN A 157 8.08 35.65 -53.14
N ALA A 158 9.23 36.30 -52.97
CA ALA A 158 10.54 35.72 -53.30
C ALA A 158 11.03 34.69 -52.26
N HIS A 159 10.53 34.73 -51.02
CA HIS A 159 10.85 33.74 -49.98
C HIS A 159 9.92 32.52 -49.99
N LEU A 160 8.73 32.63 -50.59
CA LEU A 160 7.81 31.51 -50.80
C LEU A 160 8.35 30.48 -51.83
N THR A 161 9.20 30.90 -52.77
CA THR A 161 9.84 30.01 -53.76
C THR A 161 10.95 29.14 -53.16
N ASN A 162 11.51 29.50 -51.99
CA ASN A 162 12.39 28.68 -51.17
C ASN A 162 11.64 27.75 -50.20
N GLY A 163 10.52 27.18 -50.65
CA GLY A 163 9.56 26.44 -49.81
C GLY A 163 10.14 25.24 -49.04
N ARG A 164 11.25 24.65 -49.50
CA ARG A 164 11.86 23.48 -48.83
C ARG A 164 12.68 23.86 -47.59
N ALA A 165 13.55 24.86 -47.71
CA ALA A 165 14.36 25.36 -46.59
C ALA A 165 13.49 26.04 -45.52
N LEU A 166 12.42 26.72 -45.94
CA LEU A 166 11.47 27.33 -45.02
C LEU A 166 10.61 26.28 -44.30
N ALA A 167 10.19 25.21 -44.98
CA ALA A 167 9.49 24.09 -44.36
C ALA A 167 10.37 23.30 -43.37
N GLU A 168 11.66 23.11 -43.67
CA GLU A 168 12.62 22.50 -42.74
C GLU A 168 12.84 23.37 -41.49
N ARG A 169 12.93 24.69 -41.66
CA ARG A 169 13.07 25.64 -40.54
C ARG A 169 11.78 25.75 -39.71
N GLN A 170 10.61 25.64 -40.34
CA GLN A 170 9.32 25.52 -39.66
C GLN A 170 9.22 24.19 -38.89
N LYS A 171 9.64 23.06 -39.47
CA LYS A 171 9.71 21.79 -38.76
C LYS A 171 10.62 21.86 -37.54
N ALA A 172 11.85 22.34 -37.70
CA ALA A 172 12.79 22.48 -36.60
C ALA A 172 12.26 23.39 -35.48
N THR A 173 11.59 24.50 -35.83
CA THR A 173 10.99 25.38 -34.82
C THR A 173 9.78 24.75 -34.13
N THR A 174 8.92 24.01 -34.85
CA THR A 174 7.82 23.25 -34.23
C THR A 174 8.34 22.12 -33.33
N GLU A 175 9.42 21.46 -33.72
CA GLU A 175 10.09 20.43 -32.92
C GLU A 175 10.67 21.04 -31.64
N CYS A 176 11.37 22.17 -31.72
CA CYS A 176 11.87 22.91 -30.55
C CYS A 176 10.75 23.33 -29.60
N ILE A 177 9.62 23.84 -30.12
CA ILE A 177 8.46 24.21 -29.30
C ILE A 177 7.84 22.96 -28.66
N SER A 178 7.74 21.84 -29.39
CA SER A 178 7.25 20.58 -28.83
C SER A 178 8.17 20.06 -27.72
N LEU A 179 9.49 20.15 -27.89
CA LEU A 179 10.47 19.74 -26.89
C LEU A 179 10.43 20.64 -25.66
N GLN A 180 10.25 21.95 -25.85
CA GLN A 180 10.03 22.90 -24.75
C GLN A 180 8.76 22.57 -23.98
N SER A 181 7.65 22.28 -24.66
CA SER A 181 6.40 21.88 -24.00
C SER A 181 6.52 20.55 -23.24
N GLN A 182 7.29 19.58 -23.76
CA GLN A 182 7.60 18.33 -23.08
C GLN A 182 8.47 18.58 -21.84
N MET A 183 9.46 19.46 -21.91
CA MET A 183 10.28 19.84 -20.75
C MET A 183 9.44 20.51 -19.66
N ASP A 184 8.51 21.39 -20.01
CA ASP A 184 7.65 22.05 -19.04
C ASP A 184 6.66 21.06 -18.39
N LEU A 185 6.12 20.11 -19.16
CA LEU A 185 5.27 19.05 -18.63
C LEU A 185 6.05 18.14 -17.66
N MET A 186 7.26 17.73 -18.03
CA MET A 186 8.17 16.97 -17.15
C MET A 186 8.55 17.74 -15.87
N ARG A 187 8.68 19.08 -15.94
CA ARG A 187 8.92 19.91 -14.75
C ARG A 187 7.72 19.93 -13.81
N VAL A 188 6.50 20.01 -14.35
CA VAL A 188 5.27 19.94 -13.54
C VAL A 188 5.14 18.56 -12.89
N GLU A 189 5.36 17.48 -13.62
CA GLU A 189 5.35 16.11 -13.07
C GLU A 189 6.42 15.92 -11.98
N LEU A 190 7.62 16.49 -12.17
CA LEU A 190 8.66 16.49 -11.15
C LEU A 190 8.22 17.24 -9.89
N GLN A 191 7.50 18.35 -10.05
CA GLN A 191 7.01 19.15 -8.94
C GLN A 191 5.90 18.39 -8.16
N ASP A 192 4.98 17.74 -8.86
CA ASP A 192 3.93 16.90 -8.28
C ASP A 192 4.50 15.69 -7.55
N THR A 193 5.50 15.01 -8.12
CA THR A 193 6.15 13.87 -7.45
C THR A 193 6.92 14.29 -6.19
N VAL A 194 7.54 15.49 -6.20
CA VAL A 194 8.16 16.07 -5.01
C VAL A 194 7.10 16.42 -3.94
N GLN A 195 5.95 16.93 -4.35
CA GLN A 195 4.82 17.21 -3.45
C GLN A 195 4.31 15.92 -2.80
N GLN A 196 4.02 14.89 -3.61
CA GLN A 196 3.57 13.57 -3.13
C GLN A 196 4.60 12.94 -2.17
N LYS A 197 5.89 13.05 -2.47
CA LYS A 197 6.95 12.56 -1.57
C LYS A 197 6.90 13.25 -0.20
N LYS A 198 6.66 14.56 -0.15
CA LYS A 198 6.52 15.29 1.11
C LYS A 198 5.27 14.83 1.88
N GLU A 199 4.14 14.68 1.21
CA GLU A 199 2.91 14.18 1.82
C GLU A 199 3.09 12.78 2.43
N TYR A 200 3.72 11.85 1.69
CA TYR A 200 4.02 10.52 2.21
C TYR A 200 5.03 10.56 3.38
N HIS A 201 6.01 11.46 3.35
CA HIS A 201 6.93 11.64 4.46
C HIS A 201 6.22 12.14 5.71
N ASP A 202 5.30 13.10 5.58
CA ASP A 202 4.50 13.62 6.69
C ASP A 202 3.54 12.55 7.25
N LEU A 203 2.92 11.73 6.37
CA LEU A 203 2.08 10.60 6.79
C LEU A 203 2.90 9.53 7.53
N LEU A 204 4.10 9.23 7.05
CA LEU A 204 5.01 8.29 7.67
C LEU A 204 5.47 8.79 9.05
N ALA A 205 5.86 10.07 9.16
CA ALA A 205 6.19 10.68 10.44
C ALA A 205 5.01 10.67 11.41
N GLN A 206 3.77 10.87 10.94
CA GLN A 206 2.57 10.75 11.77
C GLN A 206 2.31 9.31 12.21
N ALA A 207 2.53 8.32 11.34
CA ALA A 207 2.39 6.90 11.65
C ALA A 207 3.45 6.43 12.66
N GLU A 208 4.70 6.85 12.49
CA GLU A 208 5.79 6.61 13.45
C GLU A 208 5.48 7.23 14.81
N ASN A 209 4.99 8.48 14.84
CA ASN A 209 4.54 9.11 16.08
C ASN A 209 3.36 8.38 16.75
N ARG A 210 2.44 7.80 15.97
CA ARG A 210 1.36 6.95 16.52
C ARG A 210 1.89 5.64 17.07
N LEU A 211 2.85 5.02 16.38
CA LEU A 211 3.47 3.77 16.79
C LEU A 211 4.31 3.97 18.06
N LEU A 212 5.07 5.05 18.16
CA LEU A 212 5.80 5.46 19.37
C LEU A 212 4.86 5.75 20.55
N ARG A 213 3.68 6.32 20.30
CA ARG A 213 2.64 6.48 21.34
C ARG A 213 2.06 5.15 21.80
N LEU A 214 1.87 4.19 20.90
CA LEU A 214 1.38 2.84 21.22
C LEU A 214 2.44 1.99 21.94
N GLN A 215 3.72 2.21 21.66
CA GLN A 215 4.84 1.56 22.35
C GLN A 215 5.21 2.23 23.68
N SER A 216 4.63 3.40 23.99
CA SER A 216 4.88 4.10 25.25
C SER A 216 4.20 3.37 26.42
N PRO A 217 4.95 2.87 27.42
CA PRO A 217 4.41 2.13 28.56
C PRO A 217 3.38 2.94 29.37
N THR A 218 3.55 4.26 29.39
CA THR A 218 2.67 5.21 30.09
C THR A 218 1.29 5.31 29.45
N VAL A 219 1.18 5.17 28.11
CA VAL A 219 -0.07 5.22 27.35
C VAL A 219 -0.81 3.87 27.39
N LEU A 220 -0.06 2.77 27.32
CA LEU A 220 -0.61 1.41 27.50
C LEU A 220 -1.23 1.25 28.89
N ALA A 221 -0.58 1.77 29.95
CA ALA A 221 -1.12 1.74 31.31
C ALA A 221 -2.40 2.58 31.51
N THR A 222 -2.64 3.60 30.67
CA THR A 222 -3.86 4.42 30.73
C THR A 222 -5.01 3.87 29.88
N GLN A 223 -4.74 3.05 28.85
CA GLN A 223 -5.77 2.45 28.00
C GLN A 223 -6.26 1.07 28.50
N THR A 224 -5.47 0.31 29.24
CA THR A 224 -5.84 -1.05 29.71
C THR A 224 -6.68 -1.07 30.99
N GLN A 225 -6.84 0.05 31.71
CA GLN A 225 -7.70 0.11 32.89
C GLN A 225 -9.21 0.31 32.57
N GLY A 226 -9.58 0.45 31.29
CA GLY A 226 -10.95 0.79 30.89
C GLY A 226 -11.89 -0.39 30.57
N ALA A 227 -11.43 -1.63 30.55
CA ALA A 227 -12.26 -2.75 30.12
C ALA A 227 -11.83 -4.06 30.77
N GLU A 228 -12.47 -4.44 31.89
CA GLU A 228 -12.84 -5.82 32.25
C GLU A 228 -13.40 -5.86 33.69
N LYS A 229 -14.72 -6.06 33.83
CA LYS A 229 -15.33 -6.61 35.05
C LYS A 229 -16.41 -7.62 34.63
N ARG A 230 -16.16 -8.90 34.92
CA ARG A 230 -17.14 -9.99 34.91
C ARG A 230 -16.98 -10.74 36.25
N PRO A 231 -18.07 -11.04 37.00
CA PRO A 231 -17.94 -11.51 38.37
C PRO A 231 -17.78 -13.04 38.43
N GLU A 232 -16.85 -13.50 39.25
CA GLU A 232 -16.77 -14.88 39.73
C GLU A 232 -17.46 -14.98 41.09
N TYR A 233 -18.29 -16.02 41.25
CA TYR A 233 -18.92 -16.41 42.52
C TYR A 233 -17.93 -17.27 43.31
N ALA A 234 -17.68 -16.90 44.56
CA ALA A 234 -16.93 -17.70 45.53
C ALA A 234 -17.88 -18.35 46.54
N GLU A 235 -17.77 -19.68 46.66
CA GLU A 235 -18.35 -20.50 47.72
C GLU A 235 -17.70 -20.19 49.07
N ALA A 236 -18.50 -20.16 50.14
CA ALA A 236 -18.01 -20.12 51.51
C ALA A 236 -18.86 -21.04 52.40
N SER A 237 -18.20 -22.09 52.90
CA SER A 237 -18.64 -22.97 53.98
C SER A 237 -18.16 -22.40 55.32
N THR A 238 -19.01 -22.30 56.34
CA THR A 238 -18.56 -22.29 57.75
C THR A 238 -19.70 -22.66 58.72
N GLU A 239 -19.34 -23.45 59.73
CA GLU A 239 -20.16 -24.09 60.77
C GLU A 239 -20.63 -23.13 61.91
N GLU A 240 -21.80 -23.46 62.51
CA GLU A 240 -22.28 -23.49 63.94
C GLU A 240 -21.71 -22.55 65.06
N PRO A 241 -22.23 -22.50 66.32
CA PRO A 241 -23.54 -22.86 66.94
C PRO A 241 -24.05 -21.80 68.00
N GLN A 242 -25.23 -22.01 68.65
CA GLN A 242 -25.44 -21.96 70.13
C GLN A 242 -26.91 -21.77 70.65
N ARG A 243 -27.32 -22.71 71.54
CA ARG A 243 -27.90 -22.57 72.93
C ARG A 243 -29.41 -22.36 73.24
N LYS A 244 -29.97 -23.40 73.91
CA LYS A 244 -30.59 -23.47 75.29
C LYS A 244 -32.08 -23.03 75.52
N PRO A 245 -32.75 -23.33 76.69
CA PRO A 245 -33.62 -24.51 76.92
C PRO A 245 -34.96 -24.19 77.69
N SER A 246 -35.76 -25.20 78.08
CA SER A 246 -36.43 -25.31 79.42
C SER A 246 -37.48 -26.44 79.51
N SER A 247 -37.41 -27.25 80.58
CA SER A 247 -38.53 -28.02 81.19
C SER A 247 -39.26 -27.15 82.24
N PRO A 248 -40.32 -27.58 82.98
CA PRO A 248 -40.14 -28.48 84.16
C PRO A 248 -41.35 -29.32 84.68
N ALA A 249 -41.02 -30.24 85.62
CA ALA A 249 -41.72 -30.72 86.85
C ALA A 249 -43.08 -31.46 86.74
N GLY A 250 -43.44 -32.46 87.56
CA GLY A 250 -42.95 -33.14 88.79
C GLY A 250 -43.89 -34.36 89.04
N SER A 251 -43.84 -35.24 90.04
CA SER A 251 -43.13 -35.35 91.31
C SER A 251 -43.45 -36.70 92.00
N LYS A 252 -42.41 -37.33 92.59
CA LYS A 252 -42.31 -38.01 93.91
C LYS A 252 -42.98 -39.38 94.23
N SER A 253 -42.07 -40.28 94.61
CA SER A 253 -42.00 -41.55 95.40
C SER A 253 -42.77 -41.57 96.77
N PRO A 254 -42.67 -42.55 97.74
CA PRO A 254 -41.68 -43.65 97.93
C PRO A 254 -42.10 -44.97 98.68
N ALA A 255 -41.13 -45.92 98.74
CA ALA A 255 -40.68 -46.79 99.86
C ALA A 255 -41.46 -48.02 100.43
N GLN A 256 -40.67 -49.09 100.62
CA GLN A 256 -40.82 -50.42 101.30
C GLN A 256 -41.03 -50.34 102.85
N PRO A 257 -41.33 -51.39 103.69
CA PRO A 257 -40.60 -52.68 103.87
C PRO A 257 -41.35 -53.94 104.43
N ASN A 258 -40.56 -55.00 104.67
CA ASN A 258 -40.83 -56.38 105.15
C ASN A 258 -41.55 -56.56 106.51
N GLY A 259 -42.25 -57.71 106.67
CA GLY A 259 -41.95 -58.70 107.72
C GLY A 259 -42.98 -59.00 108.85
N LEU A 260 -43.44 -60.27 108.87
CA LEU A 260 -43.82 -61.13 110.01
C LEU A 260 -45.13 -60.92 110.84
N TYR A 261 -46.18 -61.64 110.41
CA TYR A 261 -47.14 -62.55 111.11
C TYR A 261 -47.83 -62.12 112.42
N ASP A 262 -49.16 -61.93 112.35
CA ASP A 262 -50.11 -61.93 113.48
C ASP A 262 -51.43 -62.65 113.06
N PRO A 263 -52.05 -63.55 113.86
CA PRO A 263 -53.08 -64.51 113.41
C PRO A 263 -54.51 -63.92 113.27
N THR A 264 -54.62 -62.71 112.72
CA THR A 264 -55.88 -62.06 112.26
C THR A 264 -55.91 -61.82 110.74
N GLU A 265 -54.91 -62.36 110.00
CA GLU A 265 -54.72 -62.21 108.55
C GLU A 265 -55.79 -62.86 107.66
N MET A 266 -56.58 -63.84 108.13
CA MET A 266 -57.54 -64.53 107.25
C MET A 266 -58.75 -63.70 106.84
N ASP A 267 -59.26 -62.83 107.72
CA ASP A 267 -60.41 -61.97 107.39
C ASP A 267 -59.98 -60.75 106.58
N THR A 268 -58.82 -60.16 106.89
CA THR A 268 -58.24 -59.07 106.10
C THR A 268 -57.80 -59.51 104.70
N LEU A 269 -57.31 -60.75 104.54
CA LEU A 269 -57.03 -61.31 103.22
C LEU A 269 -58.31 -61.52 102.39
N ARG A 270 -59.44 -61.90 102.99
CA ARG A 270 -60.72 -62.03 102.26
C ARG A 270 -61.21 -60.68 101.76
N ASP A 271 -61.14 -59.64 102.58
CA ASP A 271 -61.51 -58.29 102.16
C ASP A 271 -60.55 -57.73 101.09
N GLN A 272 -59.24 -57.98 101.22
CA GLN A 272 -58.27 -57.60 100.19
C GLN A 272 -58.46 -58.37 98.89
N VAL A 273 -58.89 -59.64 98.93
CA VAL A 273 -59.22 -60.42 97.73
C VAL A 273 -60.46 -59.85 97.05
N ALA A 274 -61.50 -59.49 97.79
CA ALA A 274 -62.70 -58.86 97.22
C ALA A 274 -62.42 -57.49 96.58
N VAL A 275 -61.56 -56.68 97.20
CA VAL A 275 -61.10 -55.40 96.62
C VAL A 275 -60.23 -55.64 95.37
N ARG A 276 -59.40 -56.69 95.36
CA ARG A 276 -58.63 -57.06 94.16
C ARG A 276 -59.53 -57.58 93.05
N GLU A 277 -60.54 -58.39 93.34
CA GLU A 277 -61.50 -58.89 92.35
C GLU A 277 -62.29 -57.75 91.70
N THR A 278 -62.79 -56.79 92.50
CA THR A 278 -63.45 -55.59 91.95
C THR A 278 -62.51 -54.76 91.09
N LYS A 279 -61.24 -54.59 91.49
CA LYS A 279 -60.25 -53.88 90.68
C LYS A 279 -59.87 -54.63 89.39
N ILE A 280 -59.81 -55.96 89.43
CA ILE A 280 -59.57 -56.79 88.25
C ILE A 280 -60.72 -56.59 87.25
N ILE A 281 -61.97 -56.60 87.70
CA ILE A 281 -63.14 -56.38 86.85
C ILE A 281 -63.11 -54.98 86.18
N GLU A 282 -62.70 -53.95 86.92
CA GLU A 282 -62.53 -52.60 86.35
C GLU A 282 -61.44 -52.56 85.28
N LEU A 283 -60.26 -53.13 85.57
CA LEU A 283 -59.14 -53.17 84.63
C LEU A 283 -59.47 -54.02 83.40
N GLU A 284 -60.19 -55.12 83.56
CA GLU A 284 -60.67 -55.94 82.44
C GLU A 284 -61.65 -55.17 81.54
N ARG A 285 -62.50 -54.30 82.12
CA ARG A 285 -63.35 -53.38 81.36
C ARG A 285 -62.55 -52.33 80.60
N GLU A 286 -61.59 -51.68 81.23
CA GLU A 286 -60.74 -50.67 80.57
C GLU A 286 -59.92 -51.30 79.44
N VAL A 287 -59.37 -52.49 79.68
CA VAL A 287 -58.64 -53.26 78.67
C VAL A 287 -59.55 -53.68 77.51
N ALA A 288 -60.82 -53.98 77.76
CA ALA A 288 -61.80 -54.25 76.70
C ALA A 288 -62.07 -52.99 75.86
N VAL A 289 -62.31 -51.83 76.48
CA VAL A 289 -62.54 -50.56 75.76
C VAL A 289 -61.35 -50.17 74.90
N ILE A 290 -60.12 -50.23 75.43
CA ILE A 290 -58.92 -49.86 74.67
C ILE A 290 -58.68 -50.85 73.52
N ARG A 291 -58.99 -52.14 73.70
CA ARG A 291 -58.91 -53.13 72.60
C ARG A 291 -59.92 -52.83 71.50
N ASP A 292 -61.14 -52.44 71.87
CA ASP A 292 -62.19 -52.09 70.91
C ASP A 292 -61.84 -50.80 70.15
N GLU A 293 -61.30 -49.78 70.82
CA GLU A 293 -60.81 -48.54 70.17
C GLU A 293 -59.64 -48.82 69.23
N LYS A 294 -58.69 -49.65 69.66
CA LYS A 294 -57.56 -50.07 68.82
C LYS A 294 -58.06 -50.84 67.60
N ALA A 295 -59.01 -51.76 67.76
CA ALA A 295 -59.57 -52.52 66.66
C ALA A 295 -60.33 -51.62 65.67
N LEU A 296 -61.05 -50.59 66.17
CA LEU A 296 -61.71 -49.58 65.34
C LEU A 296 -60.69 -48.75 64.54
N LEU A 297 -59.63 -48.25 65.17
CA LEU A 297 -58.59 -47.47 64.49
C LEU A 297 -57.78 -48.32 63.50
N GLU A 298 -57.49 -49.57 63.82
CA GLU A 298 -56.83 -50.51 62.91
C GLU A 298 -57.74 -50.84 61.72
N ALA A 299 -59.04 -50.99 61.94
CA ALA A 299 -60.01 -51.16 60.86
C ALA A 299 -60.10 -49.89 59.98
N ASP A 300 -60.14 -48.70 60.58
CA ASP A 300 -60.17 -47.43 59.84
C ASP A 300 -58.89 -47.18 59.02
N LEU A 301 -57.72 -47.57 59.54
CA LEU A 301 -56.46 -47.54 58.81
C LEU A 301 -56.44 -48.54 57.64
N GLN A 302 -56.98 -49.75 57.84
CA GLN A 302 -57.12 -50.73 56.77
C GLN A 302 -58.17 -50.35 55.72
N LEU A 303 -59.10 -49.45 56.06
CA LEU A 303 -60.16 -48.93 55.18
C LEU A 303 -59.84 -47.54 54.59
N LEU A 304 -58.60 -47.08 54.67
CA LEU A 304 -58.18 -45.81 54.06
C LEU A 304 -58.06 -45.97 52.54
N SER A 305 -59.11 -45.59 51.81
CA SER A 305 -59.17 -45.66 50.35
C SER A 305 -58.40 -44.52 49.67
N TYR A 306 -58.01 -44.73 48.41
CA TYR A 306 -57.41 -43.70 47.57
C TYR A 306 -58.29 -42.44 47.47
N ASP A 307 -59.62 -42.62 47.44
CA ASP A 307 -60.57 -41.51 47.39
C ASP A 307 -60.44 -40.61 48.62
N LYS A 308 -60.35 -41.18 49.83
CA LYS A 308 -60.13 -40.41 51.08
C LYS A 308 -58.78 -39.69 51.12
N ILE A 309 -57.75 -40.28 50.51
CA ILE A 309 -56.42 -39.66 50.38
C ILE A 309 -56.47 -38.52 49.35
N SER A 310 -57.16 -38.73 48.24
CA SER A 310 -57.32 -37.74 47.16
C SER A 310 -58.19 -36.56 47.57
N GLU A 311 -59.16 -36.78 48.46
CA GLU A 311 -60.00 -35.74 49.06
C GLU A 311 -59.27 -34.95 50.14
N ASN A 312 -58.15 -35.45 50.66
CA ASN A 312 -57.34 -34.75 51.65
C ASN A 312 -56.83 -33.41 51.05
N PRO A 313 -57.14 -32.26 51.67
CA PRO A 313 -56.72 -30.95 51.19
C PRO A 313 -55.21 -30.83 50.94
N HIS A 314 -54.39 -31.48 51.75
CA HIS A 314 -52.93 -31.45 51.58
C HIS A 314 -52.46 -32.19 50.33
N TYR A 315 -53.13 -33.29 49.96
CA TYR A 315 -52.82 -34.04 48.75
C TYR A 315 -53.19 -33.24 47.49
N LYS A 316 -54.35 -32.57 47.48
CA LYS A 316 -54.76 -31.68 46.37
C LYS A 316 -53.79 -30.52 46.18
N THR A 317 -53.41 -29.83 47.26
CA THR A 317 -52.41 -28.76 47.19
C THR A 317 -51.06 -29.26 46.67
N LEU A 318 -50.64 -30.46 47.07
CA LEU A 318 -49.40 -31.07 46.56
C LEU A 318 -49.50 -31.42 45.08
N LEU A 319 -50.65 -31.92 44.62
CA LEU A 319 -50.91 -32.25 43.23
C LEU A 319 -50.94 -31.00 42.35
N ASP A 320 -51.62 -29.94 42.78
CA ASP A 320 -51.64 -28.65 42.10
C ASP A 320 -50.22 -28.06 42.01
N HIS A 321 -49.44 -28.14 43.08
CA HIS A 321 -48.04 -27.73 43.09
C HIS A 321 -47.17 -28.57 42.15
N ALA A 322 -47.37 -29.89 42.10
CA ALA A 322 -46.66 -30.77 41.17
C ALA A 322 -47.01 -30.44 39.70
N SER A 323 -48.28 -30.16 39.40
CA SER A 323 -48.73 -29.80 38.06
C SER A 323 -48.15 -28.46 37.59
N THR A 324 -48.13 -27.45 38.47
CA THR A 324 -47.56 -26.12 38.18
C THR A 324 -46.04 -26.17 38.03
N LEU A 325 -45.35 -27.00 38.82
CA LEU A 325 -43.93 -27.29 38.62
C LEU A 325 -43.67 -27.99 37.29
N GLN A 326 -44.52 -28.95 36.91
CA GLN A 326 -44.39 -29.67 35.66
C GLN A 326 -44.58 -28.75 34.45
N THR A 327 -45.57 -27.85 34.46
CA THR A 327 -45.78 -26.85 33.39
C THR A 327 -44.63 -25.86 33.33
N SER A 328 -44.15 -25.38 34.47
CA SER A 328 -42.97 -24.49 34.55
C SER A 328 -41.72 -25.15 33.97
N LEU A 329 -41.50 -26.44 34.28
CA LEU A 329 -40.39 -27.22 33.75
C LEU A 329 -40.50 -27.41 32.22
N THR A 330 -41.70 -27.67 31.69
CA THR A 330 -41.89 -27.78 30.23
C THR A 330 -41.67 -26.45 29.52
N ASP A 331 -42.17 -25.35 30.08
CA ASP A 331 -42.00 -24.02 29.52
C ASP A 331 -40.53 -23.58 29.53
N SER A 332 -39.83 -23.82 30.64
CA SER A 332 -38.39 -23.56 30.77
C SER A 332 -37.57 -24.39 29.77
N ARG A 333 -37.91 -25.67 29.57
CA ARG A 333 -37.27 -26.52 28.53
C ARG A 333 -37.52 -25.98 27.13
N ALA A 334 -38.75 -25.55 26.82
CA ALA A 334 -39.09 -24.97 25.53
C ALA A 334 -38.33 -23.65 25.27
N GLN A 335 -38.23 -22.79 26.29
CA GLN A 335 -37.43 -21.55 26.21
C GLN A 335 -35.95 -21.85 26.01
N THR A 336 -35.40 -22.83 26.74
CA THR A 336 -34.00 -23.25 26.58
C THR A 336 -33.72 -23.76 25.17
N ALA A 337 -34.65 -24.53 24.59
CA ALA A 337 -34.53 -25.00 23.20
C ALA A 337 -34.51 -23.83 22.21
N ARG A 338 -35.46 -22.89 22.32
CA ARG A 338 -35.51 -21.70 21.45
C ARG A 338 -34.23 -20.85 21.56
N LEU A 339 -33.79 -20.55 22.77
CA LEU A 339 -32.55 -19.79 22.99
C LEU A 339 -31.32 -20.51 22.41
N SER A 340 -31.27 -21.84 22.48
CA SER A 340 -30.16 -22.59 21.90
C SER A 340 -30.15 -22.55 20.36
N GLU A 341 -31.33 -22.58 19.73
CA GLU A 341 -31.47 -22.41 18.28
C GLU A 341 -31.08 -21.00 17.83
N GLU A 342 -31.56 -19.96 18.52
CA GLU A 342 -31.18 -18.57 18.26
C GLU A 342 -29.68 -18.35 18.42
N LEU A 343 -29.05 -18.92 19.47
CA LEU A 343 -27.60 -18.85 19.65
C LEU A 343 -26.85 -19.54 18.51
N ASN A 344 -27.35 -20.66 17.99
CA ASN A 344 -26.72 -21.35 16.87
C ASN A 344 -26.84 -20.53 15.57
N LEU A 345 -27.99 -19.91 15.32
CA LEU A 345 -28.20 -19.01 14.18
C LEU A 345 -27.29 -17.78 14.25
N LEU A 346 -27.21 -17.14 15.41
CA LEU A 346 -26.33 -15.99 15.63
C LEU A 346 -24.85 -16.36 15.47
N ARG A 347 -24.44 -17.55 15.95
CA ARG A 347 -23.07 -18.06 15.75
C ARG A 347 -22.78 -18.32 14.27
N GLY A 348 -23.72 -18.90 13.52
CA GLY A 348 -23.60 -19.12 12.08
C GLY A 348 -23.47 -17.81 11.32
N SER A 349 -24.38 -16.87 11.54
CA SER A 349 -24.35 -15.54 10.91
C SER A 349 -23.07 -14.76 11.24
N ARG A 350 -22.60 -14.83 12.48
CA ARG A 350 -21.34 -14.21 12.88
C ARG A 350 -20.16 -14.82 12.13
N LYS A 351 -20.11 -16.15 12.00
CA LYS A 351 -19.06 -16.84 11.25
C LYS A 351 -19.07 -16.43 9.77
N ASP A 352 -20.23 -16.43 9.13
CA ASP A 352 -20.35 -16.04 7.71
C ASP A 352 -19.89 -14.59 7.49
N TRP A 353 -20.23 -13.69 8.43
CA TRP A 353 -19.77 -12.31 8.39
C TRP A 353 -18.25 -12.20 8.61
N GLU A 354 -17.69 -12.91 9.59
CA GLU A 354 -16.24 -12.96 9.85
C GLU A 354 -15.48 -13.50 8.62
N ASP A 355 -15.97 -14.58 8.01
CA ASP A 355 -15.39 -15.16 6.80
C ASP A 355 -15.49 -14.20 5.60
N GLY A 356 -16.61 -13.49 5.44
CA GLY A 356 -16.78 -12.47 4.40
C GLY A 356 -15.87 -11.25 4.57
N VAL A 357 -15.72 -10.75 5.79
CA VAL A 357 -14.79 -9.65 6.11
C VAL A 357 -13.34 -10.09 5.88
N ASN A 358 -12.98 -11.31 6.29
CA ASN A 358 -11.64 -11.85 6.07
C ASN A 358 -11.36 -12.05 4.57
N ALA A 359 -12.32 -12.56 3.80
CA ALA A 359 -12.15 -12.76 2.36
C ALA A 359 -11.95 -11.43 1.63
N THR A 360 -12.79 -10.42 1.91
CA THR A 360 -12.67 -9.09 1.31
C THR A 360 -11.37 -8.38 1.69
N ALA A 361 -10.97 -8.45 2.97
CA ALA A 361 -9.69 -7.91 3.42
C ALA A 361 -8.48 -8.63 2.78
N ASN A 362 -8.56 -9.95 2.61
CA ASN A 362 -7.51 -10.72 1.93
C ASN A 362 -7.41 -10.37 0.45
N GLN A 363 -8.55 -10.24 -0.22
CA GLN A 363 -8.60 -9.82 -1.62
C GLN A 363 -7.99 -8.42 -1.80
N SER A 364 -8.40 -7.43 -1.00
CA SER A 364 -7.84 -6.07 -1.08
C SER A 364 -6.34 -6.05 -0.80
N ASN A 365 -5.87 -6.85 0.16
CA ASN A 365 -4.45 -6.99 0.45
C ASN A 365 -3.68 -7.61 -0.73
N GLN A 366 -4.24 -8.62 -1.41
CA GLN A 366 -3.63 -9.22 -2.59
C GLN A 366 -3.54 -8.20 -3.74
N GLU A 367 -4.63 -7.48 -4.03
CA GLU A 367 -4.66 -6.44 -5.05
C GLU A 367 -3.61 -5.34 -4.79
N LEU A 368 -3.53 -4.84 -3.56
CA LEU A 368 -2.52 -3.85 -3.15
C LEU A 368 -1.09 -4.39 -3.32
N LYS A 369 -0.82 -5.64 -2.92
CA LYS A 369 0.49 -6.27 -3.13
C LYS A 369 0.83 -6.40 -4.61
N THR A 370 -0.12 -6.78 -5.47
CA THR A 370 0.15 -6.86 -6.92
C THR A 370 0.43 -5.49 -7.52
N MET A 371 -0.28 -4.44 -7.09
CA MET A 371 -0.05 -3.08 -7.53
C MET A 371 1.32 -2.55 -7.07
N LEU A 372 1.70 -2.83 -5.83
CA LEU A 372 3.00 -2.46 -5.28
C LEU A 372 4.14 -3.15 -6.03
N ASN A 373 4.04 -4.46 -6.27
CA ASN A 373 5.02 -5.19 -7.06
C ASN A 373 5.16 -4.64 -8.50
N LYS A 374 4.03 -4.27 -9.14
CA LYS A 374 4.06 -3.63 -10.46
C LYS A 374 4.80 -2.28 -10.40
N ARG A 375 4.49 -1.44 -9.42
CA ARG A 375 5.16 -0.14 -9.22
C ARG A 375 6.66 -0.31 -8.95
N ASP A 376 7.07 -1.29 -8.15
CA ASP A 376 8.47 -1.58 -7.87
C ASP A 376 9.22 -2.04 -9.12
N SER A 377 8.58 -2.86 -9.96
CA SER A 377 9.13 -3.28 -11.25
C SER A 377 9.30 -2.10 -12.22
N GLU A 378 8.31 -1.22 -12.29
CA GLU A 378 8.36 0.00 -13.10
C GLU A 378 9.43 0.98 -12.59
N ASN A 379 9.57 1.14 -11.27
CA ASN A 379 10.60 2.00 -10.67
C ASN A 379 12.00 1.47 -10.98
N SER A 380 12.20 0.15 -10.88
CA SER A 380 13.45 -0.51 -11.26
C SER A 380 13.77 -0.29 -12.73
N ARG A 381 12.79 -0.44 -13.63
CA ARG A 381 12.94 -0.16 -15.06
C ARG A 381 13.29 1.30 -15.34
N LEU A 382 12.63 2.26 -14.67
CA LEU A 382 12.92 3.68 -14.85
C LEU A 382 14.32 4.05 -14.34
N ARG A 383 14.78 3.44 -13.23
CA ARG A 383 16.16 3.61 -12.75
C ARG A 383 17.16 3.08 -13.75
N GLU A 384 16.95 1.88 -14.28
CA GLU A 384 17.81 1.28 -15.30
C GLU A 384 17.87 2.16 -16.56
N GLN A 385 16.73 2.64 -17.06
CA GLN A 385 16.68 3.56 -18.20
C GLN A 385 17.41 4.87 -17.94
N ARG A 386 17.21 5.47 -16.75
CA ARG A 386 17.92 6.69 -16.35
C ARG A 386 19.43 6.46 -16.29
N ASP A 387 19.86 5.37 -15.67
CA ASP A 387 21.28 5.06 -15.49
C ASP A 387 21.94 4.77 -16.85
N GLN A 388 21.23 4.10 -17.76
CA GLN A 388 21.63 3.90 -19.15
C GLN A 388 21.76 5.24 -19.91
N GLN A 389 20.76 6.13 -19.82
CA GLN A 389 20.81 7.44 -20.47
C GLN A 389 21.96 8.31 -19.93
N ILE A 390 22.21 8.26 -18.62
CA ILE A 390 23.34 8.97 -17.99
C ILE A 390 24.67 8.41 -18.52
N ALA A 391 24.79 7.09 -18.65
CA ALA A 391 25.97 6.44 -19.21
C ALA A 391 26.22 6.87 -20.67
N GLU A 392 25.18 6.82 -21.52
CA GLU A 392 25.25 7.26 -22.92
C GLU A 392 25.59 8.75 -23.06
N LEU A 393 25.03 9.61 -22.21
CA LEU A 393 25.33 11.04 -22.22
C LEU A 393 26.80 11.30 -21.84
N ASN A 394 27.31 10.61 -20.82
CA ASN A 394 28.71 10.71 -20.43
C ASN A 394 29.65 10.19 -21.52
N GLU A 395 29.29 9.09 -22.18
CA GLU A 395 30.05 8.58 -23.32
C GLU A 395 30.08 9.58 -24.48
N ARG A 396 28.94 10.16 -24.86
CA ARG A 396 28.88 11.19 -25.91
C ARG A 396 29.71 12.42 -25.56
N LYS A 397 29.62 12.93 -24.32
CA LYS A 397 30.45 14.05 -23.86
C LYS A 397 31.94 13.73 -23.95
N GLN A 398 32.34 12.52 -23.59
CA GLN A 398 33.73 12.08 -23.70
C GLN A 398 34.15 12.00 -25.18
N GLN A 399 33.33 11.42 -26.05
CA GLN A 399 33.60 11.35 -27.49
C GLN A 399 33.72 12.75 -28.11
N ASP A 400 32.85 13.68 -27.76
CA ASP A 400 32.90 15.06 -28.28
C ASP A 400 34.11 15.82 -27.74
N SER A 401 34.50 15.61 -26.48
CA SER A 401 35.75 16.16 -25.93
C SER A 401 36.97 15.66 -26.73
N ILE A 402 37.02 14.37 -27.06
CA ILE A 402 38.09 13.78 -27.87
C ILE A 402 38.08 14.38 -29.30
N LYS A 403 36.91 14.48 -29.94
CA LYS A 403 36.78 15.10 -31.27
C LYS A 403 37.26 16.56 -31.28
N MET A 404 36.86 17.35 -30.28
CA MET A 404 37.29 18.75 -30.17
C MET A 404 38.80 18.86 -29.98
N THR A 405 39.42 17.96 -29.22
CA THR A 405 40.88 17.92 -29.08
C THR A 405 41.55 17.54 -30.40
N SER A 406 41.05 16.51 -31.11
CA SER A 406 41.55 16.13 -32.43
C SER A 406 41.43 17.27 -33.46
N LEU A 407 40.31 17.99 -33.48
CA LEU A 407 40.12 19.14 -34.37
C LEU A 407 41.14 20.25 -34.09
N ARG A 408 41.41 20.56 -32.81
CA ARG A 408 42.44 21.55 -32.45
C ARG A 408 43.84 21.12 -32.91
N GLU A 409 44.15 19.83 -32.86
CA GLU A 409 45.43 19.31 -33.33
C GLU A 409 45.58 19.42 -34.85
N VAL A 410 44.52 19.08 -35.61
CA VAL A 410 44.51 19.26 -37.06
C VAL A 410 44.65 20.73 -37.45
N GLN A 411 44.00 21.63 -36.71
CA GLN A 411 44.13 23.07 -36.93
C GLN A 411 45.58 23.54 -36.72
N LYS A 412 46.23 23.15 -35.61
CA LYS A 412 47.64 23.47 -35.36
C LYS A 412 48.57 22.94 -36.46
N LEU A 413 48.30 21.72 -36.96
CA LEU A 413 49.08 21.14 -38.05
C LEU A 413 48.89 21.91 -39.37
N ALA A 414 47.65 22.36 -39.65
CA ALA A 414 47.36 23.17 -40.84
C ALA A 414 48.06 24.54 -40.77
N GLU A 415 48.03 25.20 -39.60
CA GLU A 415 48.74 26.47 -39.34
C GLU A 415 50.25 26.31 -39.55
N SER A 416 50.87 25.28 -38.95
CA SER A 416 52.29 24.97 -39.14
C SER A 416 52.66 24.68 -40.60
N ARG A 417 51.80 23.96 -41.34
CA ARG A 417 51.99 23.73 -42.79
C ARG A 417 51.89 25.03 -43.59
N SER A 418 50.94 25.90 -43.25
CA SER A 418 50.79 27.21 -43.91
C SER A 418 52.03 28.07 -43.71
N GLU A 419 52.58 28.13 -42.49
CA GLU A 419 53.82 28.87 -42.20
C GLU A 419 55.00 28.34 -43.02
N ARG A 420 55.12 27.00 -43.15
CA ARG A 420 56.17 26.38 -43.98
C ARG A 420 56.00 26.71 -45.45
N ILE A 421 54.77 26.73 -45.98
CA ILE A 421 54.50 27.14 -47.37
C ILE A 421 54.90 28.60 -47.56
N SER A 422 54.50 29.51 -46.67
CA SER A 422 54.89 30.93 -46.76
C SER A 422 56.41 31.13 -46.74
N ALA A 423 57.14 30.34 -45.95
CA ALA A 423 58.61 30.37 -45.96
C ALA A 423 59.18 29.92 -47.31
N LEU A 424 58.68 28.82 -47.88
CA LEU A 424 59.10 28.33 -49.20
C LEU A 424 58.76 29.32 -50.33
N GLU A 425 57.61 29.99 -50.26
CA GLU A 425 57.23 31.03 -51.23
C GLU A 425 58.19 32.23 -51.18
N SER A 426 58.62 32.63 -49.97
CA SER A 426 59.62 33.68 -49.77
C SER A 426 61.00 33.29 -50.32
N GLU A 427 61.44 32.05 -50.08
CA GLU A 427 62.68 31.51 -50.65
C GLU A 427 62.66 31.57 -52.19
N VAL A 428 61.55 31.18 -52.81
CA VAL A 428 61.36 31.24 -54.26
C VAL A 428 61.37 32.69 -54.77
N GLY A 429 60.74 33.62 -54.06
CA GLY A 429 60.76 35.05 -54.37
C GLY A 429 62.18 35.62 -54.40
N ARG A 430 62.97 35.31 -53.36
CA ARG A 430 64.38 35.70 -53.25
C ARG A 430 65.25 35.13 -54.38
N CYS A 431 65.05 33.87 -54.76
CA CYS A 431 65.78 33.29 -55.90
C CYS A 431 65.43 33.99 -57.23
N LYS A 432 64.15 34.35 -57.43
CA LYS A 432 63.70 35.06 -58.65
C LYS A 432 64.25 36.49 -58.71
N SER A 433 64.29 37.21 -57.59
CA SER A 433 64.87 38.56 -57.54
C SER A 433 66.39 38.55 -57.79
N GLN A 434 67.09 37.51 -57.31
CA GLN A 434 68.51 37.29 -57.61
C GLN A 434 68.75 37.08 -59.12
N LEU A 435 67.91 36.27 -59.77
CA LEU A 435 67.98 36.08 -61.23
C LEU A 435 67.69 37.37 -62.00
N ALA A 436 66.74 38.18 -61.54
CA ALA A 436 66.42 39.48 -62.14
C ALA A 436 67.58 40.49 -62.02
N ALA A 437 68.24 40.54 -60.86
CA ALA A 437 69.46 41.35 -60.67
C ALA A 437 70.60 40.89 -61.57
N HIS A 438 70.78 39.56 -61.73
CA HIS A 438 71.73 39.00 -62.71
C HIS A 438 71.34 39.25 -64.17
N ALA A 439 70.10 39.62 -64.47
CA ALA A 439 69.70 40.02 -65.82
C ALA A 439 69.81 41.54 -66.05
N GLY A 440 70.07 42.34 -64.99
CA GLY A 440 70.08 43.80 -65.05
C GLY A 440 68.67 44.43 -65.11
N HIS A 441 67.63 43.67 -64.76
CA HIS A 441 66.24 44.15 -64.80
C HIS A 441 65.79 44.61 -63.41
N GLU A 442 65.95 45.91 -63.12
CA GLU A 442 65.62 46.53 -61.84
C GLU A 442 64.13 46.37 -61.48
N GLU A 443 63.22 46.69 -62.40
CA GLU A 443 61.76 46.59 -62.18
C GLU A 443 61.30 45.16 -61.83
N LEU A 444 61.93 44.15 -62.45
CA LEU A 444 61.61 42.75 -62.22
C LEU A 444 62.19 42.27 -60.86
N MET A 445 63.34 42.81 -60.47
CA MET A 445 63.97 42.53 -59.19
C MET A 445 63.15 43.11 -58.03
N THR A 446 62.70 44.37 -58.14
CA THR A 446 61.83 44.99 -57.13
C THR A 446 60.49 44.28 -57.01
N PHE A 447 59.93 43.86 -58.15
CA PHE A 447 58.70 43.08 -58.21
C PHE A 447 58.78 41.75 -57.43
N PHE A 448 59.87 41.00 -57.59
CA PHE A 448 60.05 39.74 -56.86
C PHE A 448 60.40 39.92 -55.37
N MET A 449 60.94 41.07 -54.98
CA MET A 449 61.23 41.41 -53.58
C MET A 449 60.00 41.88 -52.80
N ASN A 450 59.09 42.64 -53.43
CA ASN A 450 57.95 43.26 -52.74
C ASN A 450 56.72 42.32 -52.60
N GLY A 451 56.79 41.11 -53.16
CA GLY A 451 55.71 40.13 -53.11
C GLY A 451 54.43 40.60 -53.84
N ASN A 452 53.37 39.79 -53.76
CA ASN A 452 52.08 39.89 -54.49
C ASN A 452 51.39 41.28 -54.55
N ILE A 453 51.83 42.27 -53.77
CA ILE A 453 51.20 43.59 -53.63
C ILE A 453 51.29 44.40 -54.94
N GLU A 454 52.32 44.16 -55.75
CA GLU A 454 52.56 44.91 -57.01
C GLU A 454 52.17 44.16 -58.28
N GLN A 455 51.68 42.91 -58.19
CA GLN A 455 51.21 42.19 -59.38
C GLN A 455 50.14 42.97 -60.14
N ALA A 456 49.11 43.43 -59.44
CA ALA A 456 48.06 44.21 -60.08
C ALA A 456 48.59 45.52 -60.68
N GLN A 457 49.40 46.29 -59.94
CA GLN A 457 49.84 47.62 -60.36
C GLN A 457 50.89 47.58 -61.48
N PHE A 458 51.81 46.61 -61.44
CA PHE A 458 52.79 46.40 -62.50
C PHE A 458 52.09 45.98 -63.80
N PHE A 459 51.22 44.96 -63.76
CA PHE A 459 50.43 44.55 -64.92
C PHE A 459 49.52 45.67 -65.43
N GLU A 460 48.90 46.45 -64.53
CA GLU A 460 48.06 47.59 -64.89
C GLU A 460 48.84 48.73 -65.55
N SER A 461 50.05 49.04 -65.06
CA SER A 461 50.93 50.05 -65.68
C SER A 461 51.42 49.61 -67.07
N LEU A 462 51.71 48.33 -67.23
CA LEU A 462 52.17 47.73 -68.48
C LEU A 462 51.02 47.67 -69.50
N GLN A 463 49.82 47.32 -69.03
CA GLN A 463 48.59 47.35 -69.81
C GLN A 463 48.19 48.78 -70.21
N GLN A 464 48.34 49.77 -69.32
CA GLN A 464 48.09 51.19 -69.65
C GLN A 464 49.08 51.71 -70.68
N ARG A 465 50.38 51.37 -70.55
CA ARG A 465 51.39 51.73 -71.56
C ARG A 465 51.07 51.10 -72.91
N ALA A 466 50.75 49.82 -72.94
CA ALA A 466 50.34 49.12 -74.17
C ALA A 466 49.09 49.76 -74.79
N ALA A 467 48.03 49.99 -74.00
CA ALA A 467 46.81 50.63 -74.48
C ALA A 467 47.05 52.06 -74.98
N SER A 468 47.96 52.82 -74.36
CA SER A 468 48.33 54.16 -74.82
C SER A 468 49.08 54.13 -76.15
N ALA A 469 49.93 53.12 -76.37
CA ALA A 469 50.65 52.92 -77.61
C ALA A 469 49.71 52.48 -78.73
N GLU A 470 48.81 51.53 -78.45
CA GLU A 470 47.76 51.09 -79.39
C GLU A 470 46.82 52.23 -79.78
N LYS A 471 46.41 53.08 -78.83
CA LYS A 471 45.61 54.29 -79.13
C LYS A 471 46.36 55.26 -80.04
N ARG A 472 47.67 55.44 -79.86
CA ARG A 472 48.46 56.30 -80.76
C ARG A 472 48.60 55.69 -82.15
N ALA A 473 48.84 54.37 -82.23
CA ALA A 473 48.93 53.66 -83.50
C ALA A 473 47.60 53.73 -84.26
N THR A 474 46.48 53.43 -83.60
CA THR A 474 45.14 53.51 -84.20
C THR A 474 44.76 54.93 -84.62
N LEU A 475 45.07 55.96 -83.84
CA LEU A 475 44.85 57.36 -84.25
C LEU A 475 45.71 57.74 -85.47
N LEU A 476 46.95 57.28 -85.53
CA LEU A 476 47.81 57.50 -86.70
C LEU A 476 47.26 56.75 -87.93
N GLU A 477 46.78 55.51 -87.77
CA GLU A 477 46.12 54.72 -88.82
C GLU A 477 44.80 55.37 -89.28
N GLU A 478 44.01 55.95 -88.38
CA GLU A 478 42.80 56.72 -88.70
C GLU A 478 43.11 58.03 -89.42
N LEU A 479 44.18 58.73 -89.02
CA LEU A 479 44.63 59.94 -89.72
C LEU A 479 45.14 59.59 -91.12
N LEU A 480 45.90 58.50 -91.26
CA LEU A 480 46.38 58.01 -92.54
C LEU A 480 45.23 57.60 -93.46
N SER A 481 44.20 56.91 -92.95
CA SER A 481 43.03 56.51 -93.74
C SER A 481 42.15 57.69 -94.14
N LYS A 482 41.95 58.71 -93.27
CA LYS A 482 41.26 59.96 -93.62
C LYS A 482 42.01 60.75 -94.70
N TYR A 483 43.34 60.88 -94.56
CA TYR A 483 44.18 61.52 -95.58
C TYR A 483 44.18 60.77 -96.92
N GLN A 484 44.06 59.43 -96.90
CA GLN A 484 43.95 58.61 -98.11
C GLN A 484 42.58 58.76 -98.82
N ALA A 485 41.49 59.01 -98.09
CA ALA A 485 40.15 59.21 -98.66
C ALA A 485 39.97 60.57 -99.35
N ASP A 486 40.59 61.63 -98.81
CA ASP A 486 40.43 62.99 -99.32
C ASP A 486 41.33 63.31 -100.54
N ARG A 487 42.47 62.61 -100.72
CA ARG A 487 43.42 62.82 -101.83
C ARG A 487 44.13 61.54 -102.30
N PRO A 488 43.69 60.87 -103.38
CA PRO A 488 44.31 59.62 -103.86
C PRO A 488 45.71 59.81 -104.44
N GLU A 489 46.06 60.99 -104.96
CA GLU A 489 47.42 61.31 -105.44
C GLU A 489 48.44 61.41 -104.30
N VAL A 490 48.00 61.90 -103.13
CA VAL A 490 48.82 61.93 -101.91
C VAL A 490 49.01 60.52 -101.37
N ALA A 491 48.04 59.62 -101.48
CA ALA A 491 48.20 58.22 -101.09
C ALA A 491 49.31 57.50 -101.88
N ASN A 492 49.47 57.81 -103.17
CA ASN A 492 50.56 57.28 -104.00
C ASN A 492 51.91 57.91 -103.64
N HIS A 493 51.95 59.21 -103.33
CA HIS A 493 53.16 59.85 -102.83
C HIS A 493 53.53 59.36 -101.43
N LEU A 494 52.55 59.10 -100.55
CA LEU A 494 52.75 58.56 -99.22
C LEU A 494 53.22 57.11 -99.30
N LYS A 495 52.71 56.31 -100.25
CA LYS A 495 53.25 54.97 -100.52
C LYS A 495 54.68 55.04 -101.03
N ALA A 496 54.98 55.93 -101.98
CA ALA A 496 56.35 56.14 -102.45
C ALA A 496 57.27 56.68 -101.35
N GLU A 497 56.76 57.51 -100.45
CA GLU A 497 57.47 58.03 -99.28
C GLU A 497 57.61 56.95 -98.20
N MET A 498 56.63 56.08 -98.00
CA MET A 498 56.71 54.92 -97.11
C MET A 498 57.67 53.88 -97.67
N ASP A 499 57.69 53.63 -98.98
CA ASP A 499 58.65 52.79 -99.66
C ASP A 499 60.06 53.40 -99.58
N ALA A 500 60.18 54.72 -99.71
CA ALA A 500 61.43 55.44 -99.50
C ALA A 500 61.87 55.44 -98.03
N LEU A 501 60.94 55.55 -97.08
CA LEU A 501 61.21 55.46 -95.64
C LEU A 501 61.52 54.02 -95.23
N GLN A 502 60.93 53.03 -95.90
CA GLN A 502 61.22 51.61 -95.69
C GLN A 502 62.59 51.26 -96.29
N ALA A 503 62.91 51.77 -97.48
CA ALA A 503 64.24 51.68 -98.07
C ALA A 503 65.27 52.45 -97.22
N LEU A 504 64.90 53.60 -96.65
CA LEU A 504 65.74 54.37 -95.73
C LEU A 504 65.88 53.68 -94.38
N ALA A 505 64.85 53.00 -93.87
CA ALA A 505 64.91 52.19 -92.67
C ALA A 505 65.75 50.92 -92.89
N GLN A 506 65.66 50.30 -94.07
CA GLN A 506 66.53 49.19 -94.48
C GLN A 506 67.98 49.68 -94.64
N ALA A 507 68.22 50.80 -95.31
CA ALA A 507 69.53 51.42 -95.42
C ALA A 507 70.07 51.88 -94.06
N GLN A 508 69.23 52.38 -93.16
CA GLN A 508 69.59 52.71 -91.78
C GLN A 508 69.84 51.47 -90.94
N ALA A 509 69.14 50.36 -91.18
CA ALA A 509 69.38 49.08 -90.52
C ALA A 509 70.69 48.47 -91.01
N GLU A 510 70.98 48.54 -92.30
CA GLU A 510 72.27 48.17 -92.88
C GLU A 510 73.37 49.09 -92.36
N LEU A 511 73.15 50.40 -92.30
CA LEU A 511 74.09 51.37 -91.75
C LEU A 511 74.28 51.19 -90.24
N LYS A 512 73.25 50.79 -89.47
CA LYS A 512 73.39 50.34 -88.08
C LYS A 512 74.15 49.02 -87.98
N LYS A 513 73.96 48.09 -88.91
CA LYS A 513 74.71 46.83 -88.99
C LYS A 513 76.18 47.09 -89.31
N TYR A 514 76.46 48.01 -90.25
CA TYR A 514 77.79 48.50 -90.55
C TYR A 514 78.40 49.27 -89.37
N LYS A 515 77.64 50.12 -88.66
CA LYS A 515 78.07 50.78 -87.42
C LYS A 515 78.30 49.79 -86.27
N SER A 516 77.56 48.70 -86.22
CA SER A 516 77.76 47.61 -85.26
C SER A 516 79.00 46.76 -85.57
N ILE A 517 79.39 46.66 -86.85
CA ILE A 517 80.57 45.90 -87.29
C ILE A 517 81.84 46.77 -87.33
N TYR A 518 81.70 48.08 -87.58
CA TYR A 518 82.82 49.01 -87.84
C TYR A 518 82.85 50.27 -86.96
N GLY A 519 81.87 50.50 -86.09
CA GLY A 519 81.76 51.69 -85.25
C GLY A 519 81.34 52.97 -86.00
N ASP A 520 80.86 53.96 -85.25
CA ASP A 520 80.44 55.27 -85.76
C ASP A 520 81.68 56.16 -86.01
N THR A 521 82.30 56.00 -87.18
CA THR A 521 83.56 56.68 -87.53
C THR A 521 83.31 58.03 -88.19
N SER A 522 82.95 59.05 -87.41
CA SER A 522 83.21 60.47 -87.75
C SER A 522 83.08 61.37 -86.52
N SER A 523 84.24 61.75 -85.99
CA SER A 523 84.55 62.85 -85.06
C SER A 523 84.87 62.57 -83.58
N LEU A 524 85.23 61.35 -83.20
CA LEU A 524 86.03 61.10 -81.98
C LEU A 524 87.17 60.10 -82.30
N PRO A 525 88.39 60.27 -81.76
CA PRO A 525 89.53 59.36 -81.99
C PRO A 525 89.20 57.88 -81.68
N PRO A 526 89.83 56.88 -82.35
CA PRO A 526 89.55 55.45 -82.13
C PRO A 526 89.72 55.04 -80.65
N ASP A 527 90.71 55.62 -79.95
CA ASP A 527 90.90 55.45 -78.52
C ASP A 527 89.67 55.90 -77.71
N VAL A 528 88.96 56.94 -78.13
CA VAL A 528 87.80 57.50 -77.43
C VAL A 528 86.53 56.69 -77.70
N SER A 529 86.38 56.06 -78.86
CA SER A 529 85.28 55.14 -79.15
C SER A 529 85.43 53.83 -78.37
N THR A 530 86.63 53.24 -78.36
CA THR A 530 86.91 52.05 -77.54
C THR A 530 86.79 52.37 -76.05
N LEU A 531 87.20 53.58 -75.63
CA LEU A 531 87.02 54.03 -74.26
C LEU A 531 85.54 54.25 -73.94
N SER A 532 84.73 54.78 -74.87
CA SER A 532 83.28 54.93 -74.71
C SER A 532 82.57 53.59 -74.58
N GLU A 533 82.91 52.60 -75.40
CA GLU A 533 82.37 51.24 -75.29
C GLU A 533 82.82 50.56 -74.01
N GLN A 534 84.09 50.71 -73.62
CA GLN A 534 84.58 50.22 -72.34
C GLN A 534 83.90 50.92 -71.16
N LEU A 535 83.63 52.22 -71.26
CA LEU A 535 82.94 52.99 -70.24
C LEU A 535 81.50 52.52 -70.13
N GLN A 536 80.79 52.33 -71.25
CA GLN A 536 79.44 51.74 -71.27
C GLN A 536 79.41 50.32 -70.68
N GLN A 537 80.34 49.45 -71.06
CA GLN A 537 80.44 48.10 -70.47
C GLN A 537 80.71 48.16 -68.97
N LYS A 538 81.57 49.07 -68.53
CA LYS A 538 81.86 49.29 -67.10
C LYS A 538 80.66 49.91 -66.38
N GLU A 539 79.88 50.74 -67.04
CA GLU A 539 78.70 51.40 -66.49
C GLU A 539 77.54 50.40 -66.35
N GLU A 540 77.35 49.53 -67.34
CA GLU A 540 76.43 48.37 -67.28
C GLU A 540 76.87 47.37 -66.21
N GLU A 541 78.18 47.07 -66.11
CA GLU A 541 78.73 46.22 -65.06
C GLU A 541 78.53 46.84 -63.67
N LEU A 542 78.76 48.14 -63.51
CA LEU A 542 78.52 48.88 -62.27
C LEU A 542 77.03 48.92 -61.91
N GLN A 543 76.14 49.12 -62.87
CA GLN A 543 74.69 49.07 -62.65
C GLN A 543 74.25 47.69 -62.20
N ARG A 544 74.71 46.63 -62.90
CA ARG A 544 74.47 45.24 -62.51
C ARG A 544 74.97 44.96 -61.09
N LEU A 545 76.20 45.36 -60.77
CA LEU A 545 76.79 45.18 -59.45
C LEU A 545 76.03 45.94 -58.36
N ARG A 546 75.57 47.17 -58.64
CA ARG A 546 74.70 47.93 -57.71
C ARG A 546 73.37 47.24 -57.47
N LEU A 547 72.71 46.75 -58.53
CA LEU A 547 71.46 45.99 -58.39
C LEU A 547 71.66 44.72 -57.57
N LEU A 548 72.81 44.05 -57.76
CA LEU A 548 73.16 42.83 -57.06
C LEU A 548 73.51 43.11 -55.57
N ASP A 549 74.13 44.23 -55.27
CA ASP A 549 74.39 44.70 -53.90
C ASP A 549 73.10 45.05 -53.15
N ILE A 550 72.19 45.80 -53.82
CA ILE A 550 70.85 46.09 -53.28
C ILE A 550 70.06 44.79 -53.06
N GLN A 551 70.13 43.86 -54.02
CA GLN A 551 69.50 42.54 -53.93
C GLN A 551 70.03 41.77 -52.74
N HIS A 552 71.35 41.72 -52.54
CA HIS A 552 71.97 41.01 -51.43
C HIS A 552 71.59 41.62 -50.08
N SER A 553 71.67 42.94 -49.93
CA SER A 553 71.30 43.62 -48.68
C SER A 553 69.84 43.36 -48.28
N GLN A 554 68.93 43.42 -49.25
CA GLN A 554 67.51 43.13 -49.00
C GLN A 554 67.26 41.65 -48.74
N ALA A 555 67.92 40.77 -49.51
CA ALA A 555 67.83 39.32 -49.34
C ALA A 555 68.37 38.83 -47.99
N GLU A 556 69.42 39.46 -47.45
CA GLU A 556 69.92 39.20 -46.10
C GLU A 556 68.87 39.53 -45.04
N THR A 557 68.19 40.66 -45.19
CA THR A 557 67.12 41.07 -44.27
C THR A 557 65.95 40.08 -44.29
N THR A 558 65.53 39.64 -45.49
CA THR A 558 64.47 38.63 -45.62
C THR A 558 64.91 37.27 -45.07
N LEU A 559 66.18 36.89 -45.28
CA LEU A 559 66.74 35.65 -44.76
C LEU A 559 66.74 35.61 -43.23
N TYR A 560 67.11 36.70 -42.55
CA TYR A 560 67.04 36.74 -41.09
C TYR A 560 65.60 36.59 -40.59
N ALA A 561 64.66 37.28 -41.23
CA ALA A 561 63.24 37.14 -40.89
C ALA A 561 62.69 35.71 -41.16
N GLU A 562 63.18 35.05 -42.21
CA GLU A 562 62.85 33.64 -42.52
C GLU A 562 63.45 32.69 -41.49
N ILE A 563 64.71 32.87 -41.10
CA ILE A 563 65.39 32.06 -40.08
C ILE A 563 64.66 32.19 -38.74
N ASP A 564 64.25 33.38 -38.34
CA ASP A 564 63.49 33.60 -37.10
C ASP A 564 62.14 32.86 -37.15
N LYS A 565 61.40 33.00 -38.26
CA LYS A 565 60.11 32.30 -38.45
C LYS A 565 60.28 30.78 -38.46
N LEU A 566 61.28 30.26 -39.17
CA LEU A 566 61.57 28.83 -39.21
C LEU A 566 62.00 28.31 -37.85
N SER A 567 62.78 29.08 -37.08
CA SER A 567 63.19 28.71 -35.73
C SER A 567 61.97 28.60 -34.81
N VAL A 568 61.06 29.58 -34.84
CA VAL A 568 59.79 29.52 -34.07
C VAL A 568 58.93 28.34 -34.51
N ALA A 569 58.79 28.09 -35.81
CA ALA A 569 58.04 26.95 -36.33
C ALA A 569 58.65 25.61 -35.89
N TRP A 570 59.98 25.51 -35.89
CA TRP A 570 60.70 24.32 -35.39
C TRP A 570 60.53 24.11 -33.90
N GLU A 571 60.63 25.15 -33.07
CA GLU A 571 60.39 25.07 -31.63
C GLU A 571 58.94 24.66 -31.32
N SER A 572 57.97 25.20 -32.07
CA SER A 572 56.55 24.83 -31.97
C SER A 572 56.34 23.35 -32.33
N LEU A 573 56.96 22.88 -33.41
CA LEU A 573 56.89 21.49 -33.83
C LEU A 573 57.55 20.54 -32.82
N ASP A 574 58.74 20.87 -32.32
CA ASP A 574 59.45 20.09 -31.29
C ASP A 574 58.63 19.99 -30.01
N LYS A 575 57.99 21.09 -29.58
CA LYS A 575 57.08 21.08 -28.44
C LYS A 575 55.87 20.18 -28.68
N GLN A 576 55.25 20.25 -29.86
CA GLN A 576 54.14 19.36 -30.22
C GLN A 576 54.56 17.88 -30.23
N VAL A 577 55.74 17.56 -30.77
CA VAL A 577 56.27 16.19 -30.77
C VAL A 577 56.52 15.71 -29.35
N LYS A 578 57.14 16.52 -28.49
CA LYS A 578 57.34 16.20 -27.06
C LYS A 578 56.03 15.96 -26.34
N ASP A 579 55.05 16.84 -26.51
CA ASP A 579 53.72 16.71 -25.92
C ASP A 579 53.08 15.38 -26.34
N LYS A 580 53.17 15.03 -27.64
CA LYS A 580 52.66 13.74 -28.15
C LYS A 580 53.41 12.53 -27.60
N VAL A 581 54.72 12.59 -27.42
CA VAL A 581 55.49 11.51 -26.80
C VAL A 581 55.08 11.33 -25.34
N PHE A 582 54.86 12.42 -24.59
CA PHE A 582 54.37 12.35 -23.23
C PHE A 582 52.95 11.78 -23.17
N ASP A 583 52.04 12.21 -24.03
CA ASP A 583 50.68 11.67 -24.13
C ASP A 583 50.68 10.17 -24.46
N LEU A 584 51.50 9.73 -25.43
CA LEU A 584 51.65 8.32 -25.77
C LEU A 584 52.18 7.51 -24.59
N SER A 585 53.19 8.01 -23.88
CA SER A 585 53.71 7.35 -22.67
C SER A 585 52.65 7.25 -21.57
N GLY A 586 51.81 8.29 -21.43
CA GLY A 586 50.68 8.33 -20.51
C GLY A 586 49.60 7.31 -20.89
N LEU A 587 49.25 7.22 -22.17
CA LEU A 587 48.32 6.22 -22.70
C LEU A 587 48.84 4.80 -22.51
N GLU A 588 50.13 4.54 -22.74
CA GLU A 588 50.74 3.24 -22.46
C GLU A 588 50.64 2.88 -20.96
N ALA A 589 50.89 3.83 -20.07
CA ALA A 589 50.73 3.62 -18.63
C ALA A 589 49.26 3.35 -18.25
N GLN A 590 48.31 4.03 -18.87
CA GLN A 590 46.87 3.78 -18.68
C GLN A 590 46.47 2.41 -19.20
N VAL A 591 46.92 1.99 -20.38
CA VAL A 591 46.67 0.65 -20.93
C VAL A 591 47.22 -0.43 -20.00
N LYS A 592 48.44 -0.25 -19.46
CA LYS A 592 49.01 -1.17 -18.46
C LYS A 592 48.17 -1.25 -17.19
N ARG A 593 47.68 -0.11 -16.67
CA ARG A 593 46.78 -0.09 -15.51
C ARG A 593 45.44 -0.76 -15.81
N ALA A 594 44.81 -0.42 -16.93
CA ALA A 594 43.55 -1.01 -17.35
C ALA A 594 43.67 -2.53 -17.54
N ALA A 595 44.78 -3.03 -18.08
CA ALA A 595 45.05 -4.47 -18.17
C ALA A 595 45.18 -5.12 -16.78
N SER A 596 45.85 -4.46 -15.83
CA SER A 596 45.94 -4.93 -14.44
C SER A 596 44.57 -4.94 -13.75
N ASP A 597 43.77 -3.90 -13.91
CA ASP A 597 42.45 -3.80 -13.29
C ASP A 597 41.45 -4.76 -13.94
N LYS A 598 41.55 -4.99 -15.25
CA LYS A 598 40.84 -6.07 -15.95
C LYS A 598 41.17 -7.42 -15.32
N ALA A 599 42.45 -7.77 -15.17
CA ALA A 599 42.86 -9.03 -14.54
C ALA A 599 42.35 -9.16 -13.10
N LYS A 600 42.39 -8.07 -12.30
CA LYS A 600 41.79 -8.06 -10.95
C LYS A 600 40.27 -8.27 -10.98
N SER A 601 39.58 -7.64 -11.94
CA SER A 601 38.12 -7.76 -12.09
C SER A 601 37.71 -9.16 -12.55
N GLU A 602 38.47 -9.79 -13.45
CA GLU A 602 38.27 -11.17 -13.88
C GLU A 602 38.47 -12.13 -12.70
N ASN A 603 39.53 -11.94 -11.91
CA ASN A 603 39.76 -12.74 -10.70
C ASN A 603 38.59 -12.61 -9.70
N LYS A 604 38.06 -11.39 -9.50
CA LYS A 604 36.87 -11.17 -8.65
C LYS A 604 35.61 -11.80 -9.24
N PHE A 605 35.41 -11.71 -10.56
CA PHE A 605 34.28 -12.33 -11.25
C PHE A 605 34.30 -13.86 -11.07
N TYR A 606 35.45 -14.50 -11.27
CA TYR A 606 35.59 -15.95 -11.07
C TYR A 606 35.48 -16.37 -9.60
N ALA A 607 35.83 -15.50 -8.65
CA ALA A 607 35.55 -15.75 -7.23
C ALA A 607 34.05 -15.66 -6.94
N ALA A 608 33.38 -14.59 -7.39
CA ALA A 608 31.94 -14.41 -7.24
C ALA A 608 31.12 -15.51 -7.93
N MET A 609 31.56 -16.00 -9.10
CA MET A 609 30.94 -17.15 -9.76
C MET A 609 31.06 -18.43 -8.94
N ARG A 610 32.22 -18.68 -8.30
CA ARG A 610 32.38 -19.82 -7.39
C ARG A 610 31.47 -19.71 -6.16
N ASP A 611 31.34 -18.51 -5.58
CA ASP A 611 30.44 -18.27 -4.45
C ASP A 611 28.98 -18.43 -4.87
N LYS A 612 28.61 -17.94 -6.06
CA LYS A 612 27.28 -18.13 -6.65
C LYS A 612 26.97 -19.62 -6.82
N ASP A 613 27.89 -20.40 -7.40
CA ASP A 613 27.71 -21.84 -7.59
C ASP A 613 27.59 -22.56 -6.24
N ALA A 614 28.32 -22.12 -5.21
CA ALA A 614 28.18 -22.63 -3.84
C ALA A 614 26.80 -22.34 -3.24
N ILE A 615 26.31 -21.09 -3.37
CA ILE A 615 24.97 -20.69 -2.91
C ILE A 615 23.88 -21.44 -3.68
N GLU A 616 24.02 -21.64 -5.00
CA GLU A 616 23.08 -22.42 -5.79
C GLU A 616 23.03 -23.88 -5.33
N ALA A 617 24.18 -24.48 -5.01
CA ALA A 617 24.25 -25.83 -4.44
C ALA A 617 23.57 -25.91 -3.07
N GLU A 618 23.79 -24.93 -2.19
CA GLU A 618 23.10 -24.83 -0.89
C GLU A 618 21.59 -24.65 -1.05
N ARG A 619 21.14 -23.77 -1.95
CA ARG A 619 19.73 -23.56 -2.28
C ARG A 619 19.07 -24.84 -2.75
N LEU A 620 19.75 -25.60 -3.62
CA LEU A 620 19.24 -26.87 -4.13
C LEU A 620 19.11 -27.90 -3.01
N LYS A 621 20.07 -27.94 -2.07
CA LYS A 621 20.01 -28.79 -0.88
C LYS A 621 18.84 -28.41 0.03
N LEU A 622 18.69 -27.13 0.36
CA LEU A 622 17.59 -26.63 1.18
C LEU A 622 16.24 -26.91 0.53
N SER A 623 16.11 -26.70 -0.78
CA SER A 623 14.88 -27.02 -1.53
C SER A 623 14.51 -28.50 -1.42
N ARG A 624 15.49 -29.41 -1.51
CA ARG A 624 15.26 -30.86 -1.32
C ARG A 624 14.85 -31.18 0.12
N ASP A 625 15.43 -30.51 1.10
CA ASP A 625 15.09 -30.73 2.51
C ASP A 625 13.69 -30.20 2.85
N VAL A 626 13.29 -29.04 2.29
CA VAL A 626 11.90 -28.55 2.35
C VAL A 626 10.95 -29.54 1.71
N GLU A 627 11.28 -30.10 0.54
CA GLU A 627 10.43 -31.11 -0.11
C GLU A 627 10.27 -32.38 0.75
N LYS A 628 11.33 -32.82 1.44
CA LYS A 628 11.23 -33.93 2.40
C LYS A 628 10.36 -33.56 3.60
N GLN A 629 10.52 -32.35 4.15
CA GLN A 629 9.70 -31.88 5.26
C GLN A 629 8.23 -31.78 4.87
N ASN A 630 7.90 -31.28 3.68
CA ASN A 630 6.54 -31.27 3.16
C ASN A 630 5.95 -32.67 3.08
N LYS A 631 6.70 -33.67 2.60
CA LYS A 631 6.25 -35.08 2.60
C LYS A 631 5.99 -35.62 4.00
N VAL A 632 6.74 -35.17 5.02
CA VAL A 632 6.47 -35.52 6.42
C VAL A 632 5.20 -34.84 6.92
N VAL A 633 5.00 -33.56 6.61
CA VAL A 633 3.78 -32.81 6.96
C VAL A 633 2.56 -33.45 6.32
N GLU A 634 2.61 -33.82 5.04
CA GLU A 634 1.53 -34.55 4.36
C GLU A 634 1.18 -35.85 5.08
N ARG A 635 2.19 -36.65 5.46
CA ARG A 635 1.95 -37.87 6.26
C ARG A 635 1.31 -37.55 7.62
N LEU A 636 1.76 -36.51 8.31
CA LEU A 636 1.17 -36.10 9.59
C LEU A 636 -0.29 -35.67 9.42
N VAL A 637 -0.60 -34.89 8.39
CA VAL A 637 -1.97 -34.49 8.05
C VAL A 637 -2.83 -35.72 7.75
N ASP A 638 -2.32 -36.70 7.01
CA ASP A 638 -3.05 -37.93 6.75
C ASP A 638 -3.25 -38.77 8.02
N THR A 639 -2.27 -38.83 8.92
CA THR A 639 -2.45 -39.47 10.23
C THR A 639 -3.48 -38.74 11.10
N GLU A 640 -3.51 -37.41 11.07
CA GLU A 640 -4.49 -36.62 11.80
C GLU A 640 -5.90 -36.85 11.25
N LYS A 641 -6.06 -36.88 9.92
CA LYS A 641 -7.33 -37.27 9.27
C LYS A 641 -7.76 -38.67 9.68
N ASN A 642 -6.84 -39.64 9.71
CA ASN A 642 -7.14 -41.00 10.13
C ASN A 642 -7.55 -41.06 11.60
N LEU A 643 -6.88 -40.33 12.50
CA LEU A 643 -7.25 -40.24 13.92
C LEU A 643 -8.59 -39.53 14.10
N ALA A 644 -8.85 -38.45 13.38
CA ALA A 644 -10.14 -37.76 13.37
C ALA A 644 -11.26 -38.69 12.87
N ALA A 645 -11.00 -39.48 11.83
CA ALA A 645 -11.92 -40.51 11.35
C ALA A 645 -12.13 -41.63 12.38
N GLN A 646 -11.14 -41.98 13.20
CA GLN A 646 -11.28 -42.91 14.33
C GLN A 646 -11.96 -42.30 15.56
N LEU A 647 -12.10 -40.97 15.65
CA LEU A 647 -12.91 -40.28 16.66
C LEU A 647 -14.37 -40.11 16.23
N PHE A 648 -14.65 -40.18 14.93
CA PHE A 648 -16.01 -40.25 14.36
C PHE A 648 -16.92 -41.38 14.92
N PRO A 649 -16.42 -42.58 15.30
CA PRO A 649 -17.19 -43.61 15.97
C PRO A 649 -17.79 -43.16 17.31
N LYS A 650 -17.26 -42.11 17.93
CA LYS A 650 -17.88 -41.51 19.11
C LYS A 650 -19.26 -40.92 18.77
N GLY A 651 -19.41 -40.36 17.57
CA GLY A 651 -20.71 -39.92 17.03
C GLY A 651 -21.63 -41.07 16.62
N THR A 652 -21.11 -42.22 16.17
CA THR A 652 -21.95 -43.42 15.97
C THR A 652 -22.36 -44.07 17.28
N LEU A 653 -21.47 -44.11 18.28
CA LEU A 653 -21.77 -44.56 19.63
C LEU A 653 -22.82 -43.66 20.31
N GLU A 654 -22.76 -42.34 20.11
CA GLU A 654 -23.80 -41.41 20.58
C GLU A 654 -25.17 -41.68 19.91
N LYS A 655 -25.17 -42.00 18.61
CA LYS A 655 -26.39 -42.42 17.89
C LYS A 655 -26.92 -43.76 18.40
N GLU A 656 -26.05 -44.75 18.61
CA GLU A 656 -26.42 -46.05 19.18
C GLU A 656 -26.98 -45.89 20.59
N LEU A 657 -26.36 -45.06 21.43
CA LEU A 657 -26.83 -44.77 22.79
C LEU A 657 -28.19 -44.05 22.77
N ALA A 658 -28.43 -43.16 21.81
CA ALA A 658 -29.75 -42.56 21.59
C ALA A 658 -30.81 -43.61 21.19
N THR A 659 -30.47 -44.55 20.30
CA THR A 659 -31.39 -45.64 19.91
C THR A 659 -31.69 -46.59 21.08
N LEU A 660 -30.68 -46.96 21.88
CA LEU A 660 -30.85 -47.80 23.06
C LEU A 660 -31.71 -47.12 24.13
N LYS A 661 -31.55 -45.80 24.34
CA LYS A 661 -32.42 -45.01 25.22
C LYS A 661 -33.87 -45.02 24.74
N HIS A 662 -34.10 -44.89 23.43
CA HIS A 662 -35.45 -44.95 22.86
C HIS A 662 -36.10 -46.33 23.06
N ILE A 663 -35.35 -47.41 22.79
CA ILE A 663 -35.80 -48.79 23.02
C ILE A 663 -36.12 -49.04 24.50
N ASN A 664 -35.27 -48.56 25.42
CA ASN A 664 -35.51 -48.70 26.86
C ASN A 664 -36.79 -47.97 27.30
N HIS A 665 -37.05 -46.78 26.75
CA HIS A 665 -38.28 -46.05 27.01
C HIS A 665 -39.53 -46.82 26.52
N GLN A 666 -39.46 -47.45 25.34
CA GLN A 666 -40.55 -48.30 24.85
C GLN A 666 -40.79 -49.53 25.74
N TYR A 667 -39.72 -50.22 26.17
CA TYR A 667 -39.86 -51.36 27.09
C TYR A 667 -40.41 -50.94 28.45
N LYS A 668 -40.02 -49.77 28.96
CA LYS A 668 -40.55 -49.23 30.21
C LYS A 668 -42.05 -48.95 30.08
N GLY A 669 -42.49 -48.29 29.01
CA GLY A 669 -43.91 -48.08 28.75
C GLY A 669 -44.69 -49.39 28.64
N ARG A 670 -44.11 -50.43 28.02
CA ARG A 670 -44.74 -51.75 27.93
C ARG A 670 -44.80 -52.48 29.28
N ALA A 671 -43.81 -52.28 30.14
CA ALA A 671 -43.81 -52.82 31.50
C ALA A 671 -44.88 -52.12 32.36
N ASP A 672 -45.05 -50.81 32.20
CA ASP A 672 -46.08 -50.04 32.89
C ASP A 672 -47.49 -50.51 32.48
N THR A 673 -47.74 -50.71 31.17
CA THR A 673 -49.02 -51.26 30.70
C THR A 673 -49.30 -52.68 31.23
N LEU A 674 -48.27 -53.54 31.26
CA LEU A 674 -48.40 -54.89 31.82
C LEU A 674 -48.69 -54.86 33.32
N ALA A 675 -48.11 -53.89 34.05
CA ALA A 675 -48.38 -53.70 35.47
C ALA A 675 -49.83 -53.25 35.70
N GLU A 676 -50.38 -52.37 34.86
CA GLU A 676 -51.79 -51.99 34.88
C GLU A 676 -52.71 -53.19 34.63
N GLU A 677 -52.43 -54.00 33.60
CA GLU A 677 -53.17 -55.24 33.31
C GLU A 677 -53.10 -56.25 34.46
N PHE A 678 -51.93 -56.42 35.08
CA PHE A 678 -51.76 -57.28 36.24
C PHE A 678 -52.58 -56.80 37.43
N ASN A 679 -52.58 -55.49 37.70
CA ASN A 679 -53.38 -54.91 38.78
C ASN A 679 -54.89 -55.07 38.51
N HIS A 680 -55.31 -54.91 37.25
CA HIS A 680 -56.70 -55.12 36.84
C HIS A 680 -57.14 -56.58 37.05
N THR A 681 -56.36 -57.54 36.56
CA THR A 681 -56.64 -58.97 36.75
C THR A 681 -56.61 -59.38 38.22
N LYS A 682 -55.67 -58.86 39.01
CA LYS A 682 -55.61 -59.06 40.46
C LYS A 682 -56.86 -58.56 41.17
N SER A 683 -57.39 -57.39 40.77
CA SER A 683 -58.65 -56.85 41.30
C SER A 683 -59.84 -57.76 40.97
N GLN A 684 -59.94 -58.23 39.71
CA GLN A 684 -60.97 -59.18 39.29
C GLN A 684 -60.93 -60.50 40.08
N VAL A 685 -59.73 -61.06 40.29
CA VAL A 685 -59.56 -62.27 41.11
C VAL A 685 -59.94 -62.03 42.57
N GLY A 686 -59.62 -60.85 43.11
CA GLY A 686 -60.05 -60.42 44.44
C GLY A 686 -61.57 -60.39 44.58
N ALA A 687 -62.27 -59.77 43.63
CA ALA A 687 -63.72 -59.72 43.59
C ALA A 687 -64.35 -61.12 43.46
N ALA A 688 -63.79 -61.98 42.59
CA ALA A 688 -64.25 -63.36 42.44
C ALA A 688 -64.09 -64.16 43.73
N ARG A 689 -62.98 -64.00 44.46
CA ARG A 689 -62.75 -64.63 45.78
C ARG A 689 -63.76 -64.16 46.82
N GLN A 690 -64.06 -62.86 46.89
CA GLN A 690 -65.08 -62.34 47.79
C GLN A 690 -66.45 -62.94 47.49
N LEU A 691 -66.83 -63.05 46.22
CA LEU A 691 -68.07 -63.70 45.82
C LEU A 691 -68.10 -65.18 46.21
N THR A 692 -66.98 -65.90 46.04
CA THR A 692 -66.91 -67.32 46.45
C THR A 692 -67.03 -67.48 47.96
N GLU A 693 -66.46 -66.56 48.74
CA GLU A 693 -66.55 -66.58 50.20
C GLU A 693 -67.96 -66.25 50.69
N GLN A 694 -68.64 -65.29 50.06
CA GLN A 694 -70.06 -65.02 50.31
C GLN A 694 -70.93 -66.24 50.01
N MET A 695 -70.68 -66.94 48.89
CA MET A 695 -71.37 -68.18 48.57
C MET A 695 -71.10 -69.28 49.60
N ARG A 696 -69.84 -69.45 50.05
CA ARG A 696 -69.50 -70.42 51.12
C ARG A 696 -70.21 -70.11 52.43
N ALA A 697 -70.27 -68.83 52.82
CA ALA A 697 -70.99 -68.41 54.01
C ALA A 697 -72.48 -68.76 53.91
N ALA A 698 -73.11 -68.46 52.77
CA ALA A 698 -74.50 -68.81 52.51
C ALA A 698 -74.75 -70.34 52.57
N PHE A 699 -73.85 -71.15 52.01
CA PHE A 699 -73.94 -72.62 52.11
C PHE A 699 -73.76 -73.12 53.56
N SER A 700 -72.86 -72.52 54.32
CA SER A 700 -72.63 -72.84 55.74
C SER A 700 -73.87 -72.56 56.58
N ASP A 701 -74.52 -71.42 56.36
CA ASP A 701 -75.74 -71.07 57.07
C ASP A 701 -76.92 -71.97 56.66
N LEU A 702 -77.03 -72.32 55.38
CA LEU A 702 -78.00 -73.32 54.94
C LEU A 702 -77.75 -74.68 55.61
N ALA A 703 -76.51 -75.14 55.70
CA ALA A 703 -76.16 -76.39 56.38
C ALA A 703 -76.52 -76.38 57.87
N LYS A 704 -76.30 -75.25 58.57
CA LYS A 704 -76.72 -75.07 59.97
C LYS A 704 -78.23 -75.14 60.13
N THR A 705 -78.99 -74.46 59.26
CA THR A 705 -80.46 -74.52 59.30
C THR A 705 -80.98 -75.94 59.08
N TYR A 706 -80.36 -76.69 58.15
CA TYR A 706 -80.70 -78.08 57.90
C TYR A 706 -80.40 -78.97 59.11
N SER A 707 -79.22 -78.80 59.72
CA SER A 707 -78.84 -79.49 60.97
C SER A 707 -79.83 -79.23 62.10
N ASN A 708 -80.23 -77.97 62.30
CA ASN A 708 -81.20 -77.60 63.34
C ASN A 708 -82.57 -78.25 63.10
N LYS A 709 -83.06 -78.24 61.85
CA LYS A 709 -84.31 -78.94 61.49
C LYS A 709 -84.22 -80.45 61.73
N THR A 710 -83.09 -81.09 61.42
CA THR A 710 -82.91 -82.52 61.72
C THR A 710 -82.84 -82.82 63.23
N ALA A 711 -82.28 -81.91 64.04
CA ALA A 711 -82.27 -82.04 65.49
C ALA A 711 -83.69 -81.85 66.10
N GLU A 712 -84.49 -80.95 65.55
CA GLU A 712 -85.90 -80.78 65.92
C GLU A 712 -86.74 -82.02 65.59
N LEU A 713 -86.54 -82.61 64.40
CA LEU A 713 -87.19 -83.87 64.02
C LEU A 713 -86.83 -85.00 65.00
N ARG A 714 -85.55 -85.15 65.38
CA ARG A 714 -85.14 -86.14 66.39
C ARG A 714 -85.81 -85.93 67.74
N LYS A 715 -85.98 -84.67 68.18
CA LYS A 715 -86.71 -84.37 69.43
C LYS A 715 -88.19 -84.76 69.36
N LEU A 716 -88.83 -84.55 68.21
CA LEU A 716 -90.21 -84.97 67.97
C LEU A 716 -90.34 -86.49 67.92
N GLU A 717 -89.40 -87.18 67.28
CA GLU A 717 -89.31 -88.65 67.25
C GLU A 717 -89.11 -89.22 68.67
N ASP A 718 -88.22 -88.66 69.47
CA ASP A 718 -88.00 -89.07 70.86
C ASP A 718 -89.23 -88.81 71.75
N GLY A 719 -89.99 -87.75 71.47
CA GLY A 719 -91.28 -87.47 72.11
C GLY A 719 -92.33 -88.52 71.75
N LEU A 720 -92.37 -88.95 70.49
CA LEU A 720 -93.28 -89.97 69.99
C LEU A 720 -92.95 -91.37 70.55
N ILE A 721 -91.66 -91.67 70.75
CA ILE A 721 -91.20 -92.90 71.41
C ILE A 721 -91.60 -92.91 72.89
N ARG A 722 -91.50 -91.78 73.60
CA ARG A 722 -91.98 -91.67 74.99
C ARG A 722 -93.49 -91.85 75.11
N ALA A 723 -94.26 -91.21 74.23
CA ALA A 723 -95.70 -91.38 74.17
C ALA A 723 -96.12 -92.84 73.87
N LYS A 724 -95.37 -93.54 73.00
CA LYS A 724 -95.57 -94.99 72.74
C LYS A 724 -95.28 -95.86 73.97
N LYS A 725 -94.22 -95.57 74.72
CA LYS A 725 -93.89 -96.33 75.95
C LYS A 725 -94.91 -96.12 77.08
N GLU A 726 -95.48 -94.93 77.22
CA GLU A 726 -96.57 -94.68 78.18
C GLU A 726 -97.87 -95.40 77.79
N LEU A 727 -98.12 -95.57 76.48
CA LEU A 727 -99.26 -96.31 75.95
C LEU A 727 -99.09 -97.84 76.14
N GLU A 728 -97.87 -98.37 76.01
CA GLU A 728 -97.55 -99.76 76.33
C GLU A 728 -97.66 -100.07 77.84
N LEU A 729 -97.27 -99.14 78.72
CA LEU A 729 -97.43 -99.27 80.17
C LEU A 729 -98.90 -99.24 80.62
N LYS A 730 -99.77 -98.53 79.89
CA LYS A 730 -101.24 -98.59 80.08
C LYS A 730 -101.83 -99.89 79.55
N LYS A 731 -101.36 -100.40 78.40
CA LYS A 731 -101.77 -101.71 77.86
C LYS A 731 -101.30 -102.91 78.71
N GLN A 732 -100.16 -102.82 79.40
CA GLN A 732 -99.66 -103.88 80.27
C GLN A 732 -100.36 -103.96 81.64
N ARG A 733 -101.12 -102.93 82.05
CA ARG A 733 -101.98 -102.97 83.26
C ARG A 733 -103.38 -103.53 83.02
N GLU A 734 -103.77 -103.77 81.76
CA GLU A 734 -105.12 -104.18 81.38
C GLU A 734 -105.19 -105.59 80.74
N ALA A 735 -104.10 -106.39 80.73
CA ALA A 735 -104.03 -107.65 79.95
C ALA A 735 -103.49 -108.90 80.68
N SER A 736 -103.78 -109.11 81.98
CA SER A 736 -103.73 -110.47 82.59
C SER A 736 -104.49 -110.62 83.94
N ALA A 737 -105.81 -110.44 83.93
CA ALA A 737 -106.76 -111.20 84.75
C ALA A 737 -108.08 -111.27 83.96
N PRO A 738 -108.75 -112.43 83.88
CA PRO A 738 -109.77 -112.66 82.85
C PRO A 738 -111.17 -112.24 83.31
N GLN A 739 -112.05 -112.14 82.30
CA GLN A 739 -113.47 -112.48 82.34
C GLN A 739 -114.50 -111.35 82.58
N VAL A 740 -115.45 -111.34 81.63
CA VAL A 740 -116.82 -110.78 81.60
C VAL A 740 -117.03 -109.43 80.90
N ASP A 741 -117.53 -109.58 79.66
CA ASP A 741 -118.63 -108.90 78.95
C ASP A 741 -118.66 -107.42 78.57
N SER A 742 -119.09 -107.25 77.31
CA SER A 742 -119.93 -106.18 76.74
C SER A 742 -119.30 -104.78 76.66
N ASP A 743 -119.61 -103.89 75.73
CA ASP A 743 -120.48 -103.86 74.54
C ASP A 743 -120.03 -102.63 73.73
N GLU A 744 -120.39 -102.62 72.46
CA GLU A 744 -120.75 -101.48 71.59
C GLU A 744 -120.05 -100.11 71.66
N GLY A 745 -119.75 -99.60 70.45
CA GLY A 745 -120.32 -98.30 70.05
C GLY A 745 -119.35 -97.21 69.57
N SER A 746 -119.37 -96.98 68.25
CA SER A 746 -119.42 -95.68 67.55
C SER A 746 -118.79 -94.45 68.23
N GLY A 747 -117.88 -93.70 67.63
CA GLY A 747 -117.87 -93.23 66.24
C GLY A 747 -117.61 -91.72 66.23
N LEU A 748 -117.38 -91.18 65.03
CA LEU A 748 -117.45 -89.74 64.71
C LEU A 748 -116.38 -88.84 65.36
N MET A 749 -115.88 -87.76 64.76
CA MET A 749 -116.02 -87.09 63.46
C MET A 749 -115.10 -85.85 63.59
N PHE A 750 -114.57 -85.35 62.47
CA PHE A 750 -114.39 -83.90 62.20
C PHE A 750 -113.33 -83.13 63.03
N VAL A 751 -112.62 -82.09 62.57
CA VAL A 751 -112.54 -81.37 61.28
C VAL A 751 -111.44 -80.29 61.39
N ILE A 752 -110.92 -79.83 60.23
CA ILE A 752 -110.32 -78.49 59.88
C ILE A 752 -109.16 -78.02 60.80
N ALA A 753 -107.96 -77.68 60.32
CA ALA A 753 -107.59 -76.82 59.19
C ALA A 753 -106.24 -77.21 58.59
#